data_AF-A0A9X3UM65-F1
#
_entry.id   AF-A0A9X3UM65-F1
#
_cell.length_a   1.000
_cell.length_b   1.000
_cell.length_c   1.000
_cell.angle_alpha   90.00
_cell.angle_beta   90.00
_cell.angle_gamma   90.00
#
_symmetry.space_group_name_H-M   'P 1'
#
loop_
_entity.id
_entity.type
_entity.pdbx_description
1 polymer ?
#
loop_
_entity_poly.entity_id
_entity_poly.type
_entity_poly.pdbx_seq_one_letter_code
_entity_poly.pdbx_strand_id
1 'polypeptide(L)'
;MGASRNPLPLGRGGCQENQKAYRYLAKYYIEACQYKKLRKLADVDFLVNSLYQGHSETLIKNNFKHFLSVAVKKLDWPFIIYLSELNRTIYSTISEEYHSQFIENFDLFFEAICVIEGTSKANNILYFNGDKNFNNHITVRAFYILQKYNYKPMWDDVCDLFEKRISFEYFQYFISSIINDEEHLFRVFRKIIKREKYNFLEIFILEIYKYKGFGKVLELYNSIIDINYKIAELINESLEVTCCINRLTIQGIAEKKLPTLNLDFIDNYRDFELVRLFQKTIKQYVIYDIEYLSSFEESIPPKNFIYNWMKFYICFLIAEKKLTGIELEQHIVDRIEFLTSDVNFFKDNPRPYDFISLNKNLISSSIAHCLKYLVSKDSWQKVISSLSKIRHYIPLILHIENNFLNNQNIPFLIEAYERFDSLEDVTYEEHAKYAFKKAIYYGKQGNKELAKEELKKALRYITGYTYRKDTSLNEVINPLSVLNKIDPNIALEYVKKLKYLTDAVMKHTEDGKGIKWITMDWFNKLIEIDYLLGTKYLIDQLILKPTFWKLDYMFVDYLHMSFDKVNPVILNFMYRLSPINNRDKYLSGFLNVLEKLKGIDANLVKRSLIDLSERHWNDSYDPLKEANVSRLISLLDEFELKHNFIESDINTKKNLLSTTDTVEKVTGLSSLEKDDELQKYIKEKRDLTDIEADYLCDFLKEKDNEGLIITFLLRIIQQQFLSDNLACKLQKIICDLPISTEGKIILLINNFVYAKNGWFANFTEQESLKIAVSYDRDMAMKTLAEVLYSYFSTVGYFSESTANLIIALTNVGTDKNIIIDMYKSGYQVLESRLPDINNFDWQDIDSPEFLGMDYDEFAIVMLLSKSIFHDSQVQREIICAISYFMRENEGILVKPFRWFFNHYEKFNQLFIATVLELLETEKDNNKKLLAEVKESLASLHEIENIYIHDKVANLIQGNS
;
A
#
# COMPACT_ATOMS: atom_id res chain seq x y z
N MET A 1 -59.79 -9.56 3.41
CA MET A 1 -59.54 -8.14 3.07
C MET A 1 -58.04 -7.94 2.91
N GLY A 2 -57.51 -8.15 1.70
CA GLY A 2 -56.09 -8.05 1.41
C GLY A 2 -55.93 -7.43 0.03
N ALA A 3 -55.65 -6.13 -0.02
CA ALA A 3 -55.42 -5.42 -1.26
C ALA A 3 -53.91 -5.43 -1.57
N SER A 4 -53.57 -6.16 -2.63
CA SER A 4 -52.27 -6.11 -3.30
C SER A 4 -51.90 -4.67 -3.65
N ARG A 5 -50.83 -4.15 -3.04
CA ARG A 5 -50.16 -2.94 -3.56
C ARG A 5 -49.06 -3.37 -4.52
N ASN A 6 -49.31 -3.11 -5.81
CA ASN A 6 -48.31 -3.18 -6.88
C ASN A 6 -47.04 -2.37 -6.51
N PRO A 7 -45.84 -2.80 -6.96
CA PRO A 7 -44.64 -1.99 -6.79
C PRO A 7 -44.79 -0.69 -7.59
N LEU A 8 -44.61 0.43 -6.90
CA LEU A 8 -44.56 1.77 -7.49
C LEU A 8 -43.44 1.84 -8.54
N PRO A 9 -43.65 2.59 -9.64
CA PRO A 9 -42.62 2.78 -10.65
C PRO A 9 -41.42 3.49 -10.01
N LEU A 10 -40.23 2.89 -10.17
CA LEU A 10 -38.96 3.54 -9.90
C LEU A 10 -38.94 4.84 -10.72
N GLY A 11 -38.96 5.98 -10.04
CA GLY A 11 -38.53 7.24 -10.66
C GLY A 11 -37.12 7.06 -11.21
N ARG A 12 -36.73 7.86 -12.20
CA ARG A 12 -35.54 7.70 -13.07
C ARG A 12 -34.16 7.52 -12.40
N GLY A 13 -34.06 7.43 -11.07
CA GLY A 13 -32.82 7.17 -10.33
C GLY A 13 -32.67 5.72 -9.85
N GLY A 14 -31.45 5.19 -9.88
CA GLY A 14 -31.13 3.84 -9.42
C GLY A 14 -31.36 3.60 -7.92
N CYS A 15 -31.28 2.34 -7.46
CA CYS A 15 -31.49 1.97 -6.05
C CYS A 15 -30.57 2.74 -5.09
N GLN A 16 -29.35 3.04 -5.52
CA GLN A 16 -28.33 3.74 -4.74
C GLN A 16 -28.67 5.22 -4.55
N GLU A 17 -29.36 5.87 -5.48
CA GLU A 17 -29.66 7.31 -5.43
C GLU A 17 -30.81 7.66 -4.47
N ASN A 18 -31.77 6.74 -4.33
CA ASN A 18 -32.96 6.95 -3.52
C ASN A 18 -32.75 6.35 -2.12
N GLN A 19 -32.64 7.21 -1.10
CA GLN A 19 -32.41 6.78 0.30
C GLN A 19 -33.45 5.79 0.83
N LYS A 20 -34.72 5.92 0.41
CA LYS A 20 -35.78 4.97 0.81
C LYS A 20 -35.59 3.62 0.12
N ALA A 21 -35.26 3.61 -1.17
CA ALA A 21 -34.96 2.38 -1.89
C ALA A 21 -33.73 1.69 -1.30
N TYR A 22 -32.65 2.43 -1.06
CA TYR A 22 -31.41 1.89 -0.49
C TYR A 22 -31.61 1.19 0.86
N ARG A 23 -32.51 1.70 1.71
CA ARG A 23 -32.79 1.13 3.04
C ARG A 23 -33.70 -0.10 3.02
N TYR A 24 -34.65 -0.16 2.09
CA TYR A 24 -35.77 -1.11 2.19
C TYR A 24 -35.88 -2.06 1.00
N LEU A 25 -35.30 -1.74 -0.17
CA LEU A 25 -35.49 -2.53 -1.38
C LEU A 25 -34.88 -3.93 -1.25
N ALA A 26 -33.70 -4.04 -0.62
CA ALA A 26 -33.06 -5.33 -0.40
C ALA A 26 -33.94 -6.29 0.42
N LYS A 27 -34.46 -5.80 1.54
CA LYS A 27 -35.43 -6.52 2.38
C LYS A 27 -36.69 -6.91 1.60
N TYR A 28 -37.26 -5.97 0.84
CA TYR A 28 -38.44 -6.24 0.02
C TYR A 28 -38.19 -7.35 -1.02
N TYR A 29 -37.03 -7.34 -1.69
CA TYR A 29 -36.69 -8.41 -2.63
C TYR A 29 -36.51 -9.77 -1.94
N ILE A 30 -36.01 -9.80 -0.70
CA ILE A 30 -35.94 -11.04 0.08
C ILE A 30 -37.34 -11.58 0.38
N GLU A 31 -38.24 -10.72 0.89
CA GLU A 31 -39.62 -11.06 1.24
C GLU A 31 -40.44 -11.49 0.01
N ALA A 32 -40.21 -10.84 -1.14
CA ALA A 32 -40.84 -11.17 -2.42
C ALA A 32 -40.13 -12.31 -3.18
N CYS A 33 -39.11 -12.95 -2.60
CA CYS A 33 -38.30 -14.00 -3.24
C CYS A 33 -37.66 -13.60 -4.59
N GLN A 34 -37.40 -12.31 -4.82
CA GLN A 34 -36.82 -11.75 -6.05
C GLN A 34 -35.28 -11.74 -6.02
N TYR A 35 -34.67 -12.87 -5.68
CA TYR A 35 -33.22 -12.99 -5.42
C TYR A 35 -32.32 -12.57 -6.59
N LYS A 36 -32.73 -12.85 -7.84
CA LYS A 36 -31.98 -12.43 -9.04
C LYS A 36 -31.89 -10.90 -9.15
N LYS A 37 -32.92 -10.17 -8.71
CA LYS A 37 -32.88 -8.70 -8.71
C LYS A 37 -32.00 -8.16 -7.59
N LEU A 38 -32.03 -8.81 -6.42
CA LEU A 38 -31.13 -8.46 -5.32
C LEU A 38 -29.66 -8.66 -5.71
N ARG A 39 -29.31 -9.80 -6.33
CA ARG A 39 -27.95 -10.10 -6.79
C ARG A 39 -27.39 -9.01 -7.71
N LYS A 40 -28.23 -8.42 -8.57
CA LYS A 40 -27.87 -7.32 -9.47
C LYS A 40 -27.56 -6.00 -8.76
N LEU A 41 -27.99 -5.81 -7.52
CA LEU A 41 -27.62 -4.64 -6.72
C LEU A 41 -26.19 -4.74 -6.16
N ALA A 42 -25.67 -5.96 -6.05
CA ALA A 42 -24.36 -6.27 -5.50
C ALA A 42 -23.34 -6.45 -6.64
N ASP A 43 -23.09 -5.37 -7.38
CA ASP A 43 -22.07 -5.29 -8.42
C ASP A 43 -20.71 -4.82 -7.87
N VAL A 44 -19.67 -4.84 -8.69
CA VAL A 44 -18.31 -4.42 -8.28
C VAL A 44 -18.22 -2.94 -7.89
N ASP A 45 -19.11 -2.09 -8.42
CA ASP A 45 -19.17 -0.66 -8.11
C ASP A 45 -20.10 -0.38 -6.89
N PHE A 46 -20.69 -1.40 -6.25
CA PHE A 46 -21.68 -1.23 -5.19
C PHE A 46 -21.19 -0.31 -4.08
N LEU A 47 -19.98 -0.53 -3.57
CA LEU A 47 -19.41 0.27 -2.49
C LEU A 47 -19.15 1.71 -2.93
N VAL A 48 -18.48 1.91 -4.07
CA VAL A 48 -18.18 3.23 -4.64
C VAL A 48 -19.47 4.03 -4.88
N ASN A 49 -20.47 3.40 -5.50
CA ASN A 49 -21.76 4.03 -5.76
C ASN A 49 -22.52 4.35 -4.47
N SER A 50 -22.37 3.52 -3.43
CA SER A 50 -22.99 3.76 -2.13
C SER A 50 -22.37 4.95 -1.41
N LEU A 51 -21.03 5.05 -1.44
CA LEU A 51 -20.29 6.18 -0.87
C LEU A 51 -20.55 7.48 -1.65
N TYR A 52 -20.62 7.41 -2.98
CA TYR A 52 -20.96 8.57 -3.82
C TYR A 52 -22.30 9.20 -3.39
N GLN A 53 -23.26 8.37 -3.02
CA GLN A 53 -24.58 8.82 -2.56
C GLN A 53 -24.61 9.18 -1.07
N GLY A 54 -23.48 9.09 -0.37
CA GLY A 54 -23.31 9.47 1.03
C GLY A 54 -23.93 8.50 2.02
N HIS A 55 -24.10 7.22 1.67
CA HIS A 55 -24.64 6.24 2.61
C HIS A 55 -23.62 5.89 3.69
N SER A 56 -24.08 5.82 4.96
CA SER A 56 -23.21 5.50 6.09
C SER A 56 -22.83 4.01 6.14
N GLU A 57 -21.76 3.71 6.88
CA GLU A 57 -21.25 2.35 7.09
C GLU A 57 -22.36 1.40 7.54
N THR A 58 -23.21 1.81 8.50
CA THR A 58 -24.33 1.03 9.01
C THR A 58 -25.29 0.59 7.91
N LEU A 59 -25.62 1.49 6.96
CA LEU A 59 -26.53 1.18 5.87
C LEU A 59 -25.90 0.25 4.85
N ILE A 60 -24.61 0.46 4.55
CA ILE A 60 -23.84 -0.42 3.66
C ILE A 60 -23.77 -1.83 4.26
N LYS A 61 -23.42 -1.95 5.55
CA LYS A 61 -23.38 -3.24 6.28
C LYS A 61 -24.76 -3.92 6.33
N ASN A 62 -25.86 -3.18 6.42
CA ASN A 62 -27.21 -3.75 6.38
C ASN A 62 -27.54 -4.36 5.01
N ASN A 63 -27.24 -3.66 3.91
CA ASN A 63 -27.41 -4.21 2.56
C ASN A 63 -26.49 -5.41 2.32
N PHE A 64 -25.24 -5.36 2.80
CA PHE A 64 -24.32 -6.49 2.79
C PHE A 64 -24.92 -7.73 3.48
N LYS A 65 -25.50 -7.59 4.69
CA LYS A 65 -26.17 -8.70 5.40
C LYS A 65 -27.35 -9.28 4.61
N HIS A 66 -28.11 -8.42 3.93
CA HIS A 66 -29.17 -8.88 3.02
C HIS A 66 -28.63 -9.69 1.84
N PHE A 67 -27.55 -9.23 1.21
CA PHE A 67 -26.88 -9.98 0.15
C PHE A 67 -26.37 -11.33 0.64
N LEU A 68 -25.69 -11.36 1.80
CA LEU A 68 -25.15 -12.56 2.41
C LEU A 68 -26.23 -13.58 2.75
N SER A 69 -27.35 -13.13 3.30
CA SER A 69 -28.49 -14.00 3.62
C SER A 69 -29.04 -14.73 2.38
N VAL A 70 -29.01 -14.08 1.21
CA VAL A 70 -29.49 -14.68 -0.04
C VAL A 70 -28.43 -15.59 -0.66
N ALA A 71 -27.15 -15.19 -0.62
CA ALA A 71 -26.04 -16.02 -1.10
C ALA A 71 -26.03 -17.37 -0.37
N VAL A 72 -26.14 -17.34 0.96
CA VAL A 72 -26.18 -18.54 1.82
C VAL A 72 -27.44 -19.36 1.58
N LYS A 73 -28.62 -18.74 1.52
CA LYS A 73 -29.87 -19.44 1.23
C LYS A 73 -29.87 -20.16 -0.12
N LYS A 74 -29.09 -19.66 -1.09
CA LYS A 74 -28.98 -20.23 -2.43
C LYS A 74 -27.74 -21.09 -2.64
N LEU A 75 -26.87 -21.21 -1.64
CA LEU A 75 -25.55 -21.84 -1.76
C LEU A 75 -24.78 -21.29 -2.99
N ASP A 76 -24.88 -19.98 -3.21
CA ASP A 76 -24.23 -19.28 -4.33
C ASP A 76 -22.78 -18.95 -3.94
N TRP A 77 -21.89 -19.93 -4.11
CA TRP A 77 -20.47 -19.81 -3.73
C TRP A 77 -19.73 -18.65 -4.43
N PRO A 78 -19.91 -18.40 -5.75
CA PRO A 78 -19.33 -17.22 -6.38
C PRO A 78 -19.80 -15.91 -5.75
N PHE A 79 -21.09 -15.82 -5.36
CA PHE A 79 -21.58 -14.65 -4.65
C PHE A 79 -21.02 -14.53 -3.23
N ILE A 80 -20.82 -15.65 -2.52
CA ILE A 80 -20.14 -15.67 -1.21
C ILE A 80 -18.70 -15.13 -1.33
N ILE A 81 -17.97 -15.49 -2.39
CA ILE A 81 -16.62 -14.96 -2.64
C ILE A 81 -16.64 -13.45 -2.90
N TYR A 82 -17.54 -12.97 -3.75
CA TYR A 82 -17.73 -11.52 -3.92
C TYR A 82 -18.01 -10.82 -2.59
N LEU A 83 -18.85 -11.42 -1.73
CA LEU A 83 -19.20 -10.85 -0.44
C LEU A 83 -18.05 -10.90 0.57
N SER A 84 -17.22 -11.95 0.54
CA SER A 84 -15.98 -12.02 1.33
C SER A 84 -15.07 -10.81 1.01
N GLU A 85 -14.86 -10.54 -0.28
CA GLU A 85 -14.06 -9.40 -0.74
C GLU A 85 -14.69 -8.04 -0.44
N LEU A 86 -16.01 -7.91 -0.63
CA LEU A 86 -16.75 -6.70 -0.26
C LEU A 86 -16.66 -6.44 1.25
N ASN A 87 -16.81 -7.47 2.08
CA ASN A 87 -16.71 -7.36 3.54
C ASN A 87 -15.33 -6.85 3.94
N ARG A 88 -14.27 -7.46 3.39
CA ARG A 88 -12.90 -7.03 3.63
C ARG A 88 -12.71 -5.56 3.26
N THR A 89 -13.20 -5.15 2.09
CA THR A 89 -13.10 -3.76 1.62
C THR A 89 -13.86 -2.82 2.55
N ILE A 90 -15.07 -3.17 2.99
CA ILE A 90 -15.85 -2.38 3.96
C ILE A 90 -15.05 -2.15 5.24
N TYR A 91 -14.51 -3.22 5.83
CA TYR A 91 -13.81 -3.14 7.12
C TYR A 91 -12.50 -2.36 7.07
N SER A 92 -11.81 -2.39 5.94
CA SER A 92 -10.50 -1.78 5.79
C SER A 92 -10.55 -0.36 5.22
N THR A 93 -11.66 0.06 4.59
CA THR A 93 -11.76 1.38 3.95
C THR A 93 -12.74 2.33 4.62
N ILE A 94 -13.85 1.83 5.19
CA ILE A 94 -14.92 2.69 5.70
C ILE A 94 -15.23 2.51 7.18
N SER A 95 -14.66 1.50 7.84
CA SER A 95 -15.11 1.15 9.20
C SER A 95 -14.67 2.15 10.25
N GLU A 96 -15.63 2.76 10.95
CA GLU A 96 -15.41 3.70 12.05
C GLU A 96 -14.74 3.04 13.27
N GLU A 97 -14.91 1.72 13.45
CA GLU A 97 -14.23 0.94 14.49
C GLU A 97 -12.72 0.79 14.23
N TYR A 98 -12.32 0.98 12.97
CA TYR A 98 -10.95 0.90 12.49
C TYR A 98 -10.55 2.24 11.84
N HIS A 99 -9.44 2.24 11.10
CA HIS A 99 -9.00 3.42 10.36
C HIS A 99 -9.84 3.58 9.08
N SER A 100 -10.76 4.56 9.05
CA SER A 100 -11.66 4.79 7.91
C SER A 100 -11.13 5.87 6.94
N GLN A 101 -10.65 5.44 5.78
CA GLN A 101 -10.22 6.29 4.67
C GLN A 101 -11.34 7.23 4.18
N PHE A 102 -12.59 6.77 4.21
CA PHE A 102 -13.73 7.62 3.86
C PHE A 102 -13.97 8.74 4.87
N ILE A 103 -13.86 8.46 6.18
CA ILE A 103 -14.05 9.48 7.22
C ILE A 103 -12.90 10.50 7.22
N GLU A 104 -11.67 10.08 6.93
CA GLU A 104 -10.54 10.99 6.77
C GLU A 104 -10.75 11.97 5.61
N ASN A 105 -11.24 11.46 4.48
CA ASN A 105 -11.51 12.26 3.29
C ASN A 105 -12.93 12.86 3.25
N PHE A 106 -13.71 12.74 4.34
CA PHE A 106 -15.12 13.13 4.35
C PHE A 106 -15.34 14.60 4.02
N ASP A 107 -14.47 15.51 4.49
CA ASP A 107 -14.60 16.95 4.21
C ASP A 107 -14.49 17.26 2.71
N LEU A 108 -13.55 16.60 2.05
CA LEU A 108 -13.34 16.75 0.61
C LEU A 108 -14.52 16.17 -0.18
N PHE A 109 -14.97 14.96 0.21
CA PHE A 109 -16.17 14.35 -0.37
C PHE A 109 -17.39 15.25 -0.21
N PHE A 110 -17.65 15.72 1.00
CA PHE A 110 -18.85 16.48 1.32
C PHE A 110 -18.84 17.87 0.66
N GLU A 111 -17.67 18.53 0.59
CA GLU A 111 -17.51 19.76 -0.19
C GLU A 111 -17.74 19.53 -1.69
N ALA A 112 -17.24 18.43 -2.26
CA ALA A 112 -17.50 18.10 -3.67
C ALA A 112 -19.00 17.93 -3.94
N ILE A 113 -19.73 17.20 -3.09
CA ILE A 113 -21.19 17.06 -3.22
C ILE A 113 -21.91 18.42 -3.12
N CYS A 114 -21.51 19.28 -2.18
CA CYS A 114 -22.10 20.62 -2.05
C CYS A 114 -22.01 21.43 -3.34
N VAL A 115 -20.87 21.34 -4.03
CA VAL A 115 -20.62 22.11 -5.25
C VAL A 115 -21.26 21.46 -6.48
N ILE A 116 -21.27 20.12 -6.58
CA ILE A 116 -21.80 19.39 -7.74
C ILE A 116 -23.34 19.37 -7.71
N GLU A 117 -23.90 18.94 -6.57
CA GLU A 117 -25.33 18.63 -6.41
C GLU A 117 -26.10 19.71 -5.61
N GLY A 118 -25.38 20.61 -4.93
CA GLY A 118 -25.97 21.69 -4.13
C GLY A 118 -26.12 21.36 -2.64
N THR A 119 -26.21 22.41 -1.82
CA THR A 119 -26.27 22.32 -0.35
C THR A 119 -27.51 21.57 0.17
N SER A 120 -28.64 21.63 -0.53
CA SER A 120 -29.84 20.88 -0.15
C SER A 120 -29.65 19.36 -0.26
N LYS A 121 -29.05 18.89 -1.37
CA LYS A 121 -28.74 17.46 -1.54
C LYS A 121 -27.66 17.02 -0.53
N ALA A 122 -26.65 17.84 -0.29
CA ALA A 122 -25.63 17.57 0.72
C ALA A 122 -26.23 17.46 2.14
N ASN A 123 -27.13 18.37 2.53
CA ASN A 123 -27.82 18.29 3.82
C ASN A 123 -28.68 17.01 3.94
N ASN A 124 -29.33 16.59 2.84
CA ASN A 124 -30.09 15.34 2.84
C ASN A 124 -29.20 14.10 3.04
N ILE A 125 -27.89 14.15 2.79
CA ILE A 125 -26.99 13.04 3.14
C ILE A 125 -26.87 12.88 4.67
N LEU A 126 -26.93 13.98 5.41
CA LEU A 126 -26.79 13.97 6.87
C LEU A 126 -28.03 13.43 7.60
N TYR A 127 -29.21 13.50 6.97
CA TYR A 127 -30.49 13.17 7.61
C TYR A 127 -31.35 12.23 6.78
N PHE A 128 -32.12 11.37 7.46
CA PHE A 128 -33.22 10.64 6.85
C PHE A 128 -34.40 10.59 7.83
N ASN A 129 -35.57 11.08 7.42
CA ASN A 129 -36.76 11.20 8.27
C ASN A 129 -36.53 11.94 9.61
N GLY A 130 -35.59 12.88 9.65
CA GLY A 130 -35.23 13.63 10.87
C GLY A 130 -34.14 12.99 11.72
N ASP A 131 -33.78 11.73 11.46
CA ASP A 131 -32.67 11.07 12.16
C ASP A 131 -31.34 11.33 11.44
N LYS A 132 -30.26 11.51 12.22
CA LYS A 132 -28.90 11.68 11.70
C LYS A 132 -28.36 10.36 11.14
N ASN A 133 -27.70 10.43 9.98
CA ASN A 133 -27.03 9.30 9.34
C ASN A 133 -25.59 9.09 9.83
N PHE A 134 -24.99 10.12 10.43
CA PHE A 134 -23.62 10.14 10.93
C PHE A 134 -23.58 10.65 12.38
N ASN A 135 -22.48 10.36 13.08
CA ASN A 135 -22.26 10.85 14.45
C ASN A 135 -22.00 12.37 14.49
N ASN A 136 -21.96 12.95 15.70
CA ASN A 136 -21.82 14.40 15.88
C ASN A 136 -20.47 14.95 15.38
N HIS A 137 -19.40 14.17 15.48
CA HIS A 137 -18.06 14.55 15.03
C HIS A 137 -17.96 14.71 13.51
N ILE A 138 -18.66 13.87 12.74
CA ILE A 138 -18.74 14.00 11.28
C ILE A 138 -19.74 15.11 10.91
N THR A 139 -20.88 15.16 11.60
CA THR A 139 -21.95 16.13 11.31
C THR A 139 -21.48 17.57 11.51
N VAL A 140 -20.68 17.86 12.56
CA VAL A 140 -20.17 19.21 12.84
C VAL A 140 -19.22 19.71 11.72
N ARG A 141 -18.41 18.82 11.15
CA ARG A 141 -17.54 19.10 9.99
C ARG A 141 -18.37 19.42 8.75
N ALA A 142 -19.41 18.63 8.51
CA ALA A 142 -20.35 18.85 7.40
C ALA A 142 -21.08 20.20 7.51
N PHE A 143 -21.51 20.56 8.72
CA PHE A 143 -22.16 21.85 8.99
C PHE A 143 -21.27 23.04 8.68
N TYR A 144 -19.98 22.96 9.04
CA TYR A 144 -19.00 23.98 8.70
C TYR A 144 -18.91 24.20 7.18
N ILE A 145 -18.90 23.10 6.42
CA ILE A 145 -18.89 23.16 4.95
C ILE A 145 -20.21 23.74 4.43
N LEU A 146 -21.37 23.28 4.90
CA LEU A 146 -22.67 23.83 4.52
C LEU A 146 -22.73 25.36 4.73
N GLN A 147 -22.23 25.82 5.88
CA GLN A 147 -22.18 27.24 6.21
C GLN A 147 -21.25 28.03 5.29
N LYS A 148 -20.08 27.47 4.91
CA LYS A 148 -19.18 28.04 3.89
C LYS A 148 -19.90 28.25 2.54
N TYR A 149 -20.91 27.43 2.22
CA TYR A 149 -21.73 27.53 1.02
C TYR A 149 -23.10 28.21 1.26
N ASN A 150 -23.17 29.10 2.27
CA ASN A 150 -24.35 29.93 2.58
C ASN A 150 -25.62 29.14 2.97
N TYR A 151 -25.49 27.90 3.42
CA TYR A 151 -26.59 27.15 4.02
C TYR A 151 -26.60 27.37 5.53
N LYS A 152 -27.78 27.37 6.17
CA LYS A 152 -27.92 27.52 7.63
C LYS A 152 -28.04 26.13 8.28
N PRO A 153 -26.98 25.59 8.91
CA PRO A 153 -27.04 24.28 9.55
C PRO A 153 -27.84 24.32 10.86
N MET A 154 -28.35 23.16 11.28
CA MET A 154 -29.04 22.98 12.56
C MET A 154 -28.03 22.73 13.68
N TRP A 155 -27.25 23.75 14.05
CA TRP A 155 -26.17 23.62 15.04
C TRP A 155 -26.61 23.07 16.42
N ASP A 156 -27.89 23.19 16.76
CA ASP A 156 -28.48 22.60 17.97
C ASP A 156 -28.37 21.07 18.00
N ASP A 157 -28.32 20.40 16.84
CA ASP A 157 -28.22 18.93 16.76
C ASP A 157 -26.84 18.38 17.19
N VAL A 158 -25.84 19.25 17.35
CA VAL A 158 -24.46 18.91 17.77
C VAL A 158 -24.01 19.75 18.98
N CYS A 159 -24.96 20.33 19.71
CA CYS A 159 -24.68 21.25 20.82
C CYS A 159 -23.92 20.57 21.98
N ASP A 160 -24.08 19.26 22.15
CA ASP A 160 -23.40 18.41 23.13
C ASP A 160 -21.88 18.48 23.01
N LEU A 161 -21.34 18.73 21.82
CA LEU A 161 -19.90 18.96 21.60
C LEU A 161 -19.40 20.25 22.27
N PHE A 162 -20.28 21.17 22.66
CA PHE A 162 -19.96 22.51 23.16
C PHE A 162 -20.32 22.76 24.64
N GLU A 163 -21.10 21.90 25.30
CA GLU A 163 -21.76 22.21 26.60
C GLU A 163 -20.84 22.38 27.83
N LYS A 164 -19.65 21.77 27.84
CA LYS A 164 -18.76 21.78 29.04
C LYS A 164 -17.47 22.56 28.83
N ARG A 165 -16.49 21.90 28.21
CA ARG A 165 -15.14 22.39 27.93
C ARG A 165 -14.86 22.09 26.47
N ILE A 166 -14.86 23.13 25.66
CA ILE A 166 -14.62 23.04 24.22
C ILE A 166 -13.16 22.64 24.04
N SER A 167 -12.92 21.51 23.37
CA SER A 167 -11.57 21.11 22.99
C SER A 167 -11.02 22.09 21.95
N PHE A 168 -9.69 22.15 21.82
CA PHE A 168 -9.07 23.00 20.79
C PHE A 168 -9.53 22.61 19.38
N GLU A 169 -9.72 21.31 19.13
CA GLU A 169 -10.19 20.73 17.87
C GLU A 169 -11.60 21.21 17.47
N TYR A 170 -12.55 21.26 18.42
CA TYR A 170 -13.92 21.70 18.11
C TYR A 170 -14.10 23.22 18.14
N PHE A 171 -13.06 23.98 18.48
CA PHE A 171 -13.20 25.41 18.72
C PHE A 171 -13.60 26.18 17.46
N GLN A 172 -13.05 25.84 16.29
CA GLN A 172 -13.43 26.48 15.02
C GLN A 172 -14.92 26.31 14.70
N TYR A 173 -15.47 25.13 14.98
CA TYR A 173 -16.88 24.82 14.74
C TYR A 173 -17.79 25.54 15.73
N PHE A 174 -17.35 25.64 16.99
CA PHE A 174 -18.04 26.42 17.99
C PHE A 174 -18.12 27.91 17.59
N ILE A 175 -17.02 28.50 17.12
CA ILE A 175 -17.06 29.90 16.65
C ILE A 175 -18.00 30.05 15.45
N SER A 176 -18.01 29.07 14.54
CA SER A 176 -18.94 29.05 13.42
C SER A 176 -20.40 28.96 13.83
N SER A 177 -20.74 28.18 14.87
CA SER A 177 -22.11 28.03 15.35
C SER A 177 -22.67 29.29 15.99
N ILE A 178 -21.80 30.10 16.62
CA ILE A 178 -22.17 31.38 17.25
C ILE A 178 -21.85 32.61 16.39
N ILE A 179 -21.45 32.45 15.12
CA ILE A 179 -20.94 33.55 14.29
C ILE A 179 -21.93 34.71 14.10
N ASN A 180 -23.22 34.46 14.33
CA ASN A 180 -24.29 35.45 14.22
C ASN A 180 -24.80 35.95 15.59
N ASP A 181 -24.28 35.43 16.70
CA ASP A 181 -24.57 35.87 18.06
C ASP A 181 -23.46 36.81 18.55
N GLU A 182 -23.65 38.12 18.33
CA GLU A 182 -22.61 39.11 18.61
C GLU A 182 -22.22 39.17 20.09
N GLU A 183 -23.20 39.15 20.99
CA GLU A 183 -22.94 39.23 22.44
C GLU A 183 -22.07 38.04 22.88
N HIS A 184 -22.37 36.85 22.37
CA HIS A 184 -21.60 35.66 22.66
C HIS A 184 -20.17 35.73 22.10
N LEU A 185 -19.99 36.25 20.87
CA LEU A 185 -18.65 36.46 20.29
C LEU A 185 -17.78 37.39 21.14
N PHE A 186 -18.32 38.53 21.58
CA PHE A 186 -17.59 39.45 22.48
C PHE A 186 -17.21 38.78 23.81
N ARG A 187 -18.14 38.01 24.38
CA ARG A 187 -17.91 37.27 25.63
C ARG A 187 -16.78 36.23 25.47
N VAL A 188 -16.77 35.50 24.37
CA VAL A 188 -15.74 34.49 24.06
C VAL A 188 -14.39 35.17 23.86
N PHE A 189 -14.33 36.22 23.04
CA PHE A 189 -13.11 36.98 22.78
C PHE A 189 -12.46 37.49 24.08
N ARG A 190 -13.23 38.18 24.92
CA ARG A 190 -12.76 38.67 26.23
C ARG A 190 -12.25 37.55 27.14
N LYS A 191 -12.90 36.37 27.09
CA LYS A 191 -12.49 35.19 27.88
C LYS A 191 -11.17 34.59 27.39
N ILE A 192 -10.91 34.58 26.07
CA ILE A 192 -9.63 34.14 25.49
C ILE A 192 -8.49 35.03 25.99
N ILE A 193 -8.68 36.35 25.88
CA ILE A 193 -7.68 37.34 26.31
C ILE A 193 -7.43 37.25 27.82
N LYS A 194 -8.49 37.28 28.65
CA LYS A 194 -8.38 37.21 30.11
C LYS A 194 -7.67 35.95 30.61
N ARG A 195 -7.76 34.84 29.86
CA ARG A 195 -7.14 33.55 30.20
C ARG A 195 -5.82 33.29 29.45
N GLU A 196 -5.34 34.27 28.69
CA GLU A 196 -4.10 34.20 27.91
C GLU A 196 -4.02 32.96 26.99
N LYS A 197 -5.15 32.58 26.38
CA LYS A 197 -5.23 31.40 25.50
C LYS A 197 -4.92 31.78 24.04
N TYR A 198 -3.70 32.23 23.77
CA TYR A 198 -3.31 32.80 22.46
C TYR A 198 -3.50 31.83 21.27
N ASN A 199 -3.32 30.52 21.45
CA ASN A 199 -3.61 29.56 20.38
C ASN A 199 -5.09 29.58 19.94
N PHE A 200 -6.02 29.85 20.88
CA PHE A 200 -7.44 30.00 20.57
C PHE A 200 -7.73 31.36 19.94
N LEU A 201 -6.92 32.39 20.23
CA LEU A 201 -7.05 33.71 19.62
C LEU A 201 -6.83 33.64 18.11
N GLU A 202 -5.81 32.92 17.66
CA GLU A 202 -5.53 32.74 16.22
C GLU A 202 -6.74 32.16 15.49
N ILE A 203 -7.26 31.01 15.94
CA ILE A 203 -8.45 30.36 15.35
C ILE A 203 -9.64 31.33 15.36
N PHE A 204 -9.87 32.02 16.48
CA PHE A 204 -10.98 32.97 16.61
C PHE A 204 -10.87 34.10 15.58
N ILE A 205 -9.69 34.69 15.42
CA ILE A 205 -9.45 35.80 14.50
C ILE A 205 -9.60 35.35 13.05
N LEU A 206 -9.05 34.17 12.70
CA LEU A 206 -9.17 33.60 11.35
C LEU A 206 -10.64 33.34 10.97
N GLU A 207 -11.42 32.74 11.87
CA GLU A 207 -12.85 32.48 11.63
C GLU A 207 -13.67 33.77 11.53
N ILE A 208 -13.42 34.74 12.41
CA ILE A 208 -14.11 36.04 12.35
C ILE A 208 -13.76 36.78 11.07
N TYR A 209 -12.49 36.82 10.69
CA TYR A 209 -12.06 37.45 9.44
C TYR A 209 -12.73 36.79 8.24
N LYS A 210 -12.76 35.45 8.19
CA LYS A 210 -13.36 34.68 7.11
C LYS A 210 -14.84 34.98 6.90
N TYR A 211 -15.63 35.13 7.96
CA TYR A 211 -17.08 35.34 7.85
C TYR A 211 -17.55 36.80 7.95
N LYS A 212 -16.81 37.67 8.65
CA LYS A 212 -17.23 39.05 8.97
C LYS A 212 -16.22 40.12 8.52
N GLY A 213 -15.04 39.71 8.04
CA GLY A 213 -13.99 40.61 7.54
C GLY A 213 -13.24 41.37 8.64
N PHE A 214 -12.24 42.17 8.20
CA PHE A 214 -11.34 42.91 9.10
C PHE A 214 -12.08 43.92 10.00
N GLY A 215 -13.16 44.53 9.51
CA GLY A 215 -13.94 45.49 10.28
C GLY A 215 -14.43 44.93 11.62
N LYS A 216 -14.91 43.68 11.64
CA LYS A 216 -15.36 43.03 12.87
C LYS A 216 -14.21 42.67 13.79
N VAL A 217 -13.07 42.26 13.24
CA VAL A 217 -11.83 42.02 14.01
C VAL A 217 -11.40 43.30 14.74
N LEU A 218 -11.43 44.45 14.06
CA LEU A 218 -11.12 45.75 14.64
C LEU A 218 -12.10 46.14 15.75
N GLU A 219 -13.40 45.93 15.54
CA GLU A 219 -14.45 46.18 16.54
C GLU A 219 -14.22 45.36 17.82
N LEU A 220 -13.92 44.07 17.67
CA LEU A 220 -13.61 43.18 18.79
C LEU A 220 -12.38 43.65 19.56
N TYR A 221 -11.29 43.99 18.85
CA TYR A 221 -10.06 44.50 19.45
C TYR A 221 -10.31 45.78 20.28
N ASN A 222 -11.05 46.73 19.72
CA ASN A 222 -11.38 48.00 20.38
C ASN A 222 -12.29 47.85 21.60
N SER A 223 -12.90 46.67 21.81
CA SER A 223 -13.78 46.40 22.96
C SER A 223 -13.06 46.01 24.26
N ILE A 224 -11.73 45.90 24.22
CA ILE A 224 -10.87 45.59 25.38
C ILE A 224 -10.47 46.87 26.09
N ILE A 225 -10.54 46.88 27.43
CA ILE A 225 -10.27 48.06 28.28
C ILE A 225 -8.77 48.42 28.30
N ASP A 226 -7.88 47.41 28.35
CA ASP A 226 -6.43 47.57 28.30
C ASP A 226 -5.90 47.17 26.92
N ILE A 227 -5.84 48.15 25.99
CA ILE A 227 -5.26 47.96 24.65
C ILE A 227 -3.78 47.56 24.79
N ASN A 228 -3.51 46.27 24.58
CA ASN A 228 -2.18 45.69 24.70
C ASN A 228 -1.54 45.55 23.31
N TYR A 229 -0.34 46.11 23.14
CA TYR A 229 0.45 46.01 21.91
C TYR A 229 0.69 44.54 21.49
N LYS A 230 0.85 43.64 22.47
CA LYS A 230 1.07 42.21 22.26
C LYS A 230 -0.15 41.53 21.61
N ILE A 231 -1.36 41.98 21.93
CA ILE A 231 -2.59 41.44 21.34
C ILE A 231 -2.74 41.92 19.89
N ALA A 232 -2.46 43.20 19.62
CA ALA A 232 -2.46 43.72 18.25
C ALA A 232 -1.42 43.00 17.37
N GLU A 233 -0.22 42.75 17.92
CA GLU A 233 0.84 41.99 17.25
C GLU A 233 0.34 40.58 16.89
N LEU A 234 -0.21 39.82 17.85
CA LEU A 234 -0.74 38.47 17.59
C LEU A 234 -1.89 38.43 16.58
N ILE A 235 -2.80 39.42 16.61
CA ILE A 235 -3.89 39.52 15.62
C ILE A 235 -3.32 39.81 14.23
N ASN A 236 -2.37 40.75 14.14
CA ASN A 236 -1.72 41.08 12.87
C ASN A 236 -0.93 39.90 12.30
N GLU A 237 -0.21 39.16 13.15
CA GLU A 237 0.49 37.91 12.80
C GLU A 237 -0.50 36.87 12.26
N SER A 238 -1.66 36.69 12.93
CA SER A 238 -2.71 35.76 12.46
C SER A 238 -3.25 36.16 11.08
N LEU A 239 -3.32 37.46 10.78
CA LEU A 239 -3.81 37.96 9.49
C LEU A 239 -2.75 37.96 8.38
N GLU A 240 -1.45 37.80 8.69
CA GLU A 240 -0.38 37.76 7.67
C GLU A 240 -0.52 36.61 6.67
N VAL A 241 -1.08 35.50 7.11
CA VAL A 241 -1.27 34.29 6.31
C VAL A 241 -2.59 34.29 5.52
N THR A 242 -3.30 35.42 5.48
CA THR A 242 -4.60 35.57 4.80
C THR A 242 -4.51 36.59 3.66
N CYS A 243 -5.57 36.70 2.85
CA CYS A 243 -5.70 37.77 1.85
C CYS A 243 -5.92 39.18 2.44
N CYS A 244 -5.92 39.33 3.77
CA CYS A 244 -6.14 40.61 4.42
C CYS A 244 -4.98 41.57 4.17
N ILE A 245 -5.26 42.75 3.62
CA ILE A 245 -4.27 43.82 3.46
C ILE A 245 -4.21 44.73 4.71
N ASN A 246 -5.33 44.88 5.42
CA ASN A 246 -5.44 45.78 6.58
C ASN A 246 -4.80 45.19 7.85
N ARG A 247 -4.25 46.05 8.71
CA ARG A 247 -3.62 45.68 9.99
C ARG A 247 -4.04 46.65 11.10
N LEU A 248 -4.02 46.17 12.34
CA LEU A 248 -4.19 46.99 13.54
C LEU A 248 -2.97 47.88 13.74
N THR A 249 -3.20 49.14 14.12
CA THR A 249 -2.13 50.08 14.44
C THR A 249 -1.47 49.69 15.77
N ILE A 250 -0.15 49.53 15.75
CA ILE A 250 0.65 49.31 16.96
C ILE A 250 1.23 50.66 17.39
N GLN A 251 0.65 51.29 18.41
CA GLN A 251 1.18 52.54 18.99
C GLN A 251 2.16 52.24 20.12
N GLY A 252 3.34 52.84 20.07
CA GLY A 252 4.38 52.72 21.11
C GLY A 252 5.47 51.71 20.80
N ILE A 253 6.33 52.00 19.82
CA ILE A 253 7.61 51.31 19.67
C ILE A 253 8.72 52.31 19.98
N ALA A 254 9.41 52.11 21.10
CA ALA A 254 10.63 52.85 21.41
C ALA A 254 11.70 52.52 20.37
N GLU A 255 12.52 53.52 19.99
CA GLU A 255 13.71 53.33 19.16
C GLU A 255 14.55 52.16 19.71
N LYS A 256 14.47 51.01 19.04
CA LYS A 256 15.33 49.87 19.33
C LYS A 256 16.55 49.99 18.44
N LYS A 257 17.73 49.90 19.04
CA LYS A 257 18.97 49.64 18.32
C LYS A 257 18.79 48.35 17.52
N LEU A 258 18.80 48.43 16.19
CA LEU A 258 18.59 47.28 15.32
C LEU A 258 19.76 46.28 15.47
N PRO A 259 19.48 44.98 15.58
CA PRO A 259 20.53 43.95 15.50
C PRO A 259 21.20 43.96 14.12
N THR A 260 22.50 43.69 14.04
CA THR A 260 23.20 43.58 12.74
C THR A 260 22.60 42.47 11.88
N LEU A 261 22.35 42.72 10.59
CA LEU A 261 21.97 41.67 9.63
C LEU A 261 23.21 40.86 9.22
N ASN A 262 23.12 39.54 9.34
CA ASN A 262 24.12 38.59 8.85
C ASN A 262 23.45 37.28 8.43
N LEU A 263 24.27 36.36 7.91
CA LEU A 263 23.83 35.05 7.39
C LEU A 263 24.23 33.90 8.32
N ASP A 264 24.59 34.16 9.58
CA ASP A 264 25.16 33.17 10.50
C ASP A 264 24.19 32.02 10.82
N PHE A 265 22.88 32.24 10.63
CA PHE A 265 21.87 31.20 10.81
C PHE A 265 21.98 30.09 9.75
N ILE A 266 22.62 30.32 8.60
CA ILE A 266 22.73 29.30 7.53
C ILE A 266 23.51 28.09 8.02
N ASP A 267 24.54 28.29 8.84
CA ASP A 267 25.33 27.20 9.41
C ASP A 267 24.57 26.48 10.55
N ASN A 268 23.57 27.13 11.13
CA ASN A 268 22.78 26.66 12.26
C ASN A 268 21.27 26.62 11.97
N TYR A 269 20.88 26.39 10.72
CA TYR A 269 19.50 26.55 10.24
C TYR A 269 18.47 25.61 10.87
N ARG A 270 18.94 24.63 11.66
CA ARG A 270 18.13 23.72 12.46
C ARG A 270 17.63 24.37 13.76
N ASP A 271 18.24 25.47 14.20
CA ASP A 271 17.76 26.27 15.31
C ASP A 271 16.67 27.23 14.82
N PHE A 272 15.41 26.86 15.10
CA PHE A 272 14.24 27.62 14.68
C PHE A 272 14.22 29.05 15.26
N GLU A 273 14.80 29.28 16.44
CA GLU A 273 14.83 30.62 17.04
C GLU A 273 15.77 31.57 16.28
N LEU A 274 16.89 31.06 15.72
CA LEU A 274 17.79 31.86 14.88
C LEU A 274 17.11 32.28 13.58
N VAL A 275 16.40 31.37 12.92
CA VAL A 275 15.69 31.66 11.66
C VAL A 275 14.54 32.66 11.91
N ARG A 276 13.81 32.49 13.01
CA ARG A 276 12.74 33.42 13.43
C ARG A 276 13.29 34.79 13.81
N LEU A 277 14.43 34.84 14.50
CA LEU A 277 15.13 36.08 14.84
C LEU A 277 15.55 36.82 13.58
N PHE A 278 16.13 36.13 12.59
CA PHE A 278 16.47 36.70 11.30
C PHE A 278 15.25 37.32 10.60
N GLN A 279 14.14 36.58 10.52
CA GLN A 279 12.90 37.09 9.93
C GLN A 279 12.38 38.35 10.66
N LYS A 280 12.40 38.35 11.99
CA LYS A 280 11.97 39.49 12.81
C LYS A 280 12.87 40.71 12.58
N THR A 281 14.18 40.49 12.49
CA THR A 281 15.17 41.55 12.21
C THR A 281 14.92 42.15 10.83
N ILE A 282 14.74 41.34 9.77
CA ILE A 282 14.39 41.85 8.44
C ILE A 282 13.15 42.74 8.49
N LYS A 283 12.06 42.28 9.14
CA LYS A 283 10.82 43.07 9.26
C LYS A 283 11.04 44.41 9.99
N GLN A 284 11.95 44.47 10.96
CA GLN A 284 12.32 45.73 11.60
C GLN A 284 13.06 46.65 10.64
N TYR A 285 14.04 46.14 9.87
CA TYR A 285 14.76 46.95 8.89
C TYR A 285 13.84 47.51 7.80
N VAL A 286 12.80 46.78 7.37
CA VAL A 286 11.77 47.31 6.45
C VAL A 286 11.07 48.57 7.00
N ILE A 287 10.95 48.70 8.32
CA ILE A 287 10.30 49.83 8.98
C ILE A 287 11.28 50.98 9.23
N TYR A 288 12.50 50.67 9.66
CA TYR A 288 13.43 51.64 10.22
C TYR A 288 14.60 52.02 9.30
N ASP A 289 15.05 51.15 8.38
CA ASP A 289 16.19 51.39 7.49
C ASP A 289 16.15 50.50 6.23
N ILE A 290 15.33 50.90 5.25
CA ILE A 290 15.12 50.15 4.00
C ILE A 290 16.32 50.22 3.04
N GLU A 291 17.15 51.26 3.14
CA GLU A 291 18.32 51.44 2.28
C GLU A 291 19.47 50.53 2.70
N TYR A 292 19.69 50.36 4.01
CA TYR A 292 20.60 49.33 4.52
C TYR A 292 20.13 47.93 4.12
N LEU A 293 18.82 47.65 4.21
CA LEU A 293 18.27 46.36 3.79
C LEU A 293 18.48 46.11 2.29
N SER A 294 18.36 47.14 1.45
CA SER A 294 18.63 47.05 0.01
C SER A 294 20.11 46.72 -0.25
N SER A 295 21.02 47.40 0.45
CA SER A 295 22.47 47.12 0.36
C SER A 295 22.82 45.71 0.87
N PHE A 296 22.13 45.22 1.90
CA PHE A 296 22.32 43.87 2.42
C PHE A 296 21.85 42.81 1.44
N GLU A 297 20.70 43.01 0.78
CA GLU A 297 20.18 42.12 -0.25
C GLU A 297 21.18 41.90 -1.40
N GLU A 298 21.81 42.97 -1.87
CA GLU A 298 22.82 42.91 -2.94
C GLU A 298 24.03 42.05 -2.55
N SER A 299 24.35 42.00 -1.26
CA SER A 299 25.44 41.18 -0.72
C SER A 299 25.15 39.67 -0.68
N ILE A 300 23.87 39.26 -0.80
CA ILE A 300 23.46 37.85 -0.73
C ILE A 300 23.73 37.16 -2.08
N PRO A 301 24.61 36.14 -2.13
CA PRO A 301 24.95 35.45 -3.37
C PRO A 301 23.86 34.44 -3.76
N PRO A 302 23.44 34.34 -5.04
CA PRO A 302 22.46 33.36 -5.50
C PRO A 302 23.10 31.96 -5.66
N LYS A 303 23.39 31.28 -4.54
CA LYS A 303 24.11 29.99 -4.52
C LYS A 303 23.20 28.78 -4.64
N ASN A 304 22.22 28.68 -3.74
CA ASN A 304 21.26 27.58 -3.67
C ASN A 304 19.91 28.12 -3.21
N PHE A 305 18.89 27.25 -3.19
CA PHE A 305 17.52 27.59 -2.78
C PHE A 305 17.41 28.46 -1.52
N ILE A 306 18.20 28.20 -0.47
CA ILE A 306 18.11 28.93 0.81
C ILE A 306 18.48 30.39 0.60
N TYR A 307 19.57 30.63 -0.15
CA TYR A 307 19.99 31.98 -0.53
C TYR A 307 18.97 32.67 -1.43
N ASN A 308 18.44 31.93 -2.42
CA ASN A 308 17.44 32.45 -3.34
C ASN A 308 16.14 32.81 -2.61
N TRP A 309 15.72 32.03 -1.61
CA TRP A 309 14.56 32.32 -0.76
C TRP A 309 14.76 33.59 0.08
N MET A 310 15.91 33.76 0.72
CA MET A 310 16.20 34.99 1.47
C MET A 310 16.18 36.22 0.56
N LYS A 311 16.84 36.10 -0.60
CA LYS A 311 16.92 37.15 -1.60
C LYS A 311 15.52 37.51 -2.11
N PHE A 312 14.73 36.51 -2.46
CA PHE A 312 13.31 36.62 -2.80
C PHE A 312 12.53 37.39 -1.73
N TYR A 313 12.63 36.96 -0.46
CA TYR A 313 11.82 37.52 0.63
C TYR A 313 12.18 38.98 0.92
N ILE A 314 13.47 39.31 0.94
CA ILE A 314 13.93 40.70 1.15
C ILE A 314 13.53 41.58 -0.04
N CYS A 315 13.79 41.13 -1.28
CA CYS A 315 13.38 41.84 -2.49
C CYS A 315 11.88 42.15 -2.48
N PHE A 316 11.06 41.16 -2.11
CA PHE A 316 9.61 41.34 -2.00
C PHE A 316 9.25 42.40 -0.96
N LEU A 317 9.81 42.35 0.25
CA LEU A 317 9.49 43.31 1.31
C LEU A 317 9.91 44.75 0.95
N ILE A 318 11.03 44.91 0.23
CA ILE A 318 11.45 46.21 -0.30
C ILE A 318 10.44 46.69 -1.37
N ALA A 319 10.08 45.82 -2.31
CA ALA A 319 9.12 46.11 -3.36
C ALA A 319 7.73 46.47 -2.80
N GLU A 320 7.26 45.78 -1.76
CA GLU A 320 5.99 46.06 -1.08
C GLU A 320 5.91 47.51 -0.56
N LYS A 321 7.05 48.11 -0.21
CA LYS A 321 7.14 49.51 0.24
C LYS A 321 7.34 50.52 -0.88
N LYS A 322 8.08 50.14 -1.94
CA LYS A 322 8.50 51.06 -3.01
C LYS A 322 7.58 51.05 -4.24
N LEU A 323 6.92 49.92 -4.52
CA LEU A 323 6.11 49.69 -5.72
C LEU A 323 4.63 49.54 -5.37
N THR A 324 3.75 49.79 -6.34
CA THR A 324 2.31 49.58 -6.19
C THR A 324 1.68 49.10 -7.50
N GLY A 325 0.48 48.51 -7.42
CA GLY A 325 -0.29 48.11 -8.59
C GLY A 325 0.41 47.09 -9.49
N ILE A 326 0.36 47.31 -10.80
CA ILE A 326 0.86 46.38 -11.83
C ILE A 326 2.37 46.15 -11.72
N GLU A 327 3.14 47.19 -11.38
CA GLU A 327 4.60 47.07 -11.25
C GLU A 327 4.99 46.13 -10.10
N LEU A 328 4.29 46.23 -8.97
CA LEU A 328 4.48 45.33 -7.83
C LEU A 328 4.09 43.90 -8.20
N GLU A 329 2.96 43.72 -8.90
CA GLU A 329 2.49 42.42 -9.34
C GLU A 329 3.49 41.71 -10.27
N GLN A 330 3.99 42.40 -11.29
CA GLN A 330 4.99 41.85 -12.22
C GLN A 330 6.30 41.51 -11.48
N HIS A 331 6.75 42.39 -10.58
CA HIS A 331 7.94 42.11 -9.78
C HIS A 331 7.74 40.84 -8.92
N ILE A 332 6.56 40.60 -8.35
CA ILE A 332 6.28 39.38 -7.59
C ILE A 332 6.37 38.13 -8.48
N VAL A 333 5.81 38.19 -9.69
CA VAL A 333 5.89 37.08 -10.67
C VAL A 333 7.35 36.74 -10.96
N ASP A 334 8.15 37.74 -11.34
CA ASP A 334 9.56 37.55 -11.68
C ASP A 334 10.36 36.95 -10.50
N ARG A 335 10.04 37.36 -9.28
CA ARG A 335 10.71 36.87 -8.07
C ARG A 335 10.33 35.44 -7.71
N ILE A 336 9.08 35.03 -7.94
CA ILE A 336 8.66 33.62 -7.78
C ILE A 336 9.31 32.75 -8.87
N GLU A 337 9.37 33.22 -10.11
CA GLU A 337 10.08 32.51 -11.19
C GLU A 337 11.57 32.34 -10.86
N PHE A 338 12.21 33.39 -10.33
CA PHE A 338 13.59 33.30 -9.83
C PHE A 338 13.74 32.25 -8.72
N LEU A 339 12.87 32.28 -7.70
CA LEU A 339 12.90 31.34 -6.58
C LEU A 339 12.78 29.87 -7.03
N THR A 340 11.97 29.63 -8.06
CA THR A 340 11.65 28.29 -8.59
C THR A 340 12.58 27.83 -9.71
N SER A 341 13.54 28.67 -10.13
CA SER A 341 14.52 28.33 -11.18
C SER A 341 15.59 27.35 -10.70
N ASP A 342 15.86 27.29 -9.39
CA ASP A 342 16.82 26.36 -8.78
C ASP A 342 16.11 25.11 -8.24
N VAL A 343 16.30 23.98 -8.93
CA VAL A 343 15.57 22.72 -8.69
C VAL A 343 16.42 21.60 -8.07
N ASN A 344 17.69 21.86 -7.72
CA ASN A 344 18.59 20.82 -7.19
C ASN A 344 18.55 20.72 -5.65
N PHE A 345 17.42 20.25 -5.09
CA PHE A 345 17.18 20.26 -3.63
C PHE A 345 18.07 19.35 -2.78
N PHE A 346 18.75 18.38 -3.41
CA PHE A 346 19.59 17.38 -2.74
C PHE A 346 21.10 17.67 -2.85
N LYS A 347 21.49 18.73 -3.55
CA LYS A 347 22.89 19.16 -3.70
C LYS A 347 23.20 20.30 -2.72
N ASP A 348 24.49 20.56 -2.51
CA ASP A 348 25.05 21.59 -1.63
C ASP A 348 24.90 21.37 -0.12
N ASN A 349 25.64 22.16 0.66
CA ASN A 349 25.57 22.19 2.11
C ASN A 349 25.38 23.66 2.57
N PRO A 350 24.33 23.98 3.35
CA PRO A 350 23.24 23.11 3.78
C PRO A 350 22.33 22.66 2.63
N ARG A 351 21.86 21.40 2.69
CA ARG A 351 20.95 20.82 1.69
C ARG A 351 19.61 21.56 1.74
N PRO A 352 19.14 22.15 0.61
CA PRO A 352 17.83 22.80 0.54
C PRO A 352 16.67 21.96 1.08
N TYR A 353 16.68 20.65 0.81
CA TYR A 353 15.68 19.72 1.30
C TYR A 353 15.53 19.76 2.83
N ASP A 354 16.64 19.71 3.56
CA ASP A 354 16.65 19.71 5.03
C ASP A 354 16.09 21.05 5.57
N PHE A 355 16.47 22.16 4.94
CA PHE A 355 15.98 23.49 5.31
C PHE A 355 14.49 23.64 5.09
N ILE A 356 13.97 23.22 3.93
CA ILE A 356 12.54 23.30 3.59
C ILE A 356 11.72 22.45 4.55
N SER A 357 12.17 21.23 4.85
CA SER A 357 11.46 20.34 5.76
C SER A 357 11.32 20.91 7.18
N LEU A 358 12.36 21.58 7.69
CA LEU A 358 12.36 22.15 9.05
C LEU A 358 11.64 23.49 9.12
N ASN A 359 11.72 24.31 8.07
CA ASN A 359 11.22 25.68 8.04
C ASN A 359 10.00 25.87 7.12
N LYS A 360 9.27 24.80 6.85
CA LYS A 360 8.13 24.75 5.93
C LYS A 360 7.10 25.86 6.15
N ASN A 361 6.70 26.11 7.39
CA ASN A 361 5.70 27.12 7.73
C ASN A 361 6.19 28.54 7.41
N LEU A 362 7.48 28.81 7.68
CA LEU A 362 8.11 30.09 7.43
C LEU A 362 8.22 30.38 5.92
N ILE A 363 8.68 29.39 5.17
CA ILE A 363 8.79 29.52 3.71
C ILE A 363 7.39 29.72 3.12
N SER A 364 6.42 28.91 3.55
CA SER A 364 5.03 29.02 3.09
C SER A 364 4.43 30.39 3.42
N SER A 365 4.64 30.93 4.63
CA SER A 365 4.11 32.24 5.02
C SER A 365 4.80 33.39 4.27
N SER A 366 6.11 33.30 4.01
CA SER A 366 6.84 34.31 3.24
C SER A 366 6.35 34.40 1.80
N ILE A 367 6.04 33.26 1.17
CA ILE A 367 5.50 33.23 -0.19
C ILE A 367 4.02 33.65 -0.15
N ALA A 368 3.23 33.16 0.81
CA ALA A 368 1.84 33.58 0.99
C ALA A 368 1.66 35.10 1.09
N HIS A 369 2.59 35.78 1.78
CA HIS A 369 2.56 37.24 1.94
C HIS A 369 2.54 37.94 0.58
N CYS A 370 3.32 37.50 -0.41
CA CYS A 370 3.31 38.17 -1.72
C CYS A 370 2.06 37.87 -2.55
N LEU A 371 1.41 36.71 -2.35
CA LEU A 371 0.24 36.30 -3.15
C LEU A 371 -0.97 37.24 -3.00
N LYS A 372 -1.07 38.01 -1.91
CA LYS A 372 -2.17 38.98 -1.69
C LYS A 372 -2.19 40.13 -2.69
N TYR A 373 -1.11 40.32 -3.45
CA TYR A 373 -0.99 41.36 -4.48
C TYR A 373 -1.27 40.86 -5.90
N LEU A 374 -1.51 39.56 -6.09
CA LEU A 374 -1.82 39.00 -7.41
C LEU A 374 -3.29 39.24 -7.78
N VAL A 375 -3.53 39.84 -8.94
CA VAL A 375 -4.87 40.23 -9.41
C VAL A 375 -5.15 39.70 -10.81
N SER A 376 -4.14 39.60 -11.68
CA SER A 376 -4.29 39.21 -13.07
C SER A 376 -4.32 37.69 -13.22
N LYS A 377 -5.11 37.21 -14.20
CA LYS A 377 -5.16 35.79 -14.55
C LYS A 377 -3.80 35.27 -15.04
N ASP A 378 -3.05 36.07 -15.78
CA ASP A 378 -1.72 35.72 -16.31
C ASP A 378 -0.69 35.55 -15.17
N SER A 379 -0.72 36.45 -14.18
CA SER A 379 0.12 36.36 -12.99
C SER A 379 -0.16 35.07 -12.21
N TRP A 380 -1.45 34.75 -11.99
CA TRP A 380 -1.85 33.50 -11.34
C TRP A 380 -1.37 32.27 -12.11
N GLN A 381 -1.47 32.29 -13.45
CA GLN A 381 -0.97 31.21 -14.29
C GLN A 381 0.52 30.97 -14.10
N LYS A 382 1.33 32.02 -14.24
CA LYS A 382 2.80 31.94 -14.13
C LYS A 382 3.24 31.49 -12.75
N VAL A 383 2.63 32.06 -11.70
CA VAL A 383 2.94 31.72 -10.31
C VAL A 383 2.60 30.26 -10.00
N ILE A 384 1.37 29.80 -10.28
CA ILE A 384 0.97 28.41 -10.00
C ILE A 384 1.76 27.43 -10.87
N SER A 385 1.99 27.75 -12.14
CA SER A 385 2.82 26.93 -13.04
C SER A 385 4.25 26.77 -12.56
N SER A 386 4.81 27.81 -11.94
CA SER A 386 6.17 27.80 -11.38
C SER A 386 6.25 27.02 -10.07
N LEU A 387 5.30 27.26 -9.15
CA LEU A 387 5.24 26.57 -7.86
C LEU A 387 4.96 25.06 -8.03
N SER A 388 4.14 24.67 -9.01
CA SER A 388 3.82 23.26 -9.29
C SER A 388 4.96 22.46 -9.92
N LYS A 389 6.08 23.08 -10.32
CA LYS A 389 7.26 22.35 -10.80
C LYS A 389 7.98 21.59 -9.69
N ILE A 390 7.74 21.95 -8.43
CA ILE A 390 8.50 21.45 -7.27
C ILE A 390 7.53 20.76 -6.32
N ARG A 391 7.64 19.43 -6.19
CA ARG A 391 6.75 18.59 -5.36
C ARG A 391 6.63 19.09 -3.91
N HIS A 392 7.72 19.59 -3.34
CA HIS A 392 7.74 20.09 -1.96
C HIS A 392 6.86 21.34 -1.71
N TYR A 393 6.30 21.96 -2.75
CA TYR A 393 5.37 23.09 -2.64
C TYR A 393 3.88 22.72 -2.67
N ILE A 394 3.50 21.44 -2.66
CA ILE A 394 2.10 21.02 -2.41
C ILE A 394 1.47 21.77 -1.20
N PRO A 395 2.17 21.97 -0.07
CA PRO A 395 1.63 22.72 1.08
C PRO A 395 1.30 24.19 0.75
N LEU A 396 2.03 24.80 -0.18
CA LEU A 396 1.78 26.15 -0.64
C LEU A 396 0.59 26.20 -1.60
N ILE A 397 0.40 25.18 -2.44
CA ILE A 397 -0.84 25.02 -3.22
C ILE A 397 -2.04 24.97 -2.27
N LEU A 398 -2.00 24.13 -1.23
CA LEU A 398 -3.06 24.10 -0.20
C LEU A 398 -3.28 25.46 0.48
N HIS A 399 -2.21 26.24 0.67
CA HIS A 399 -2.31 27.58 1.21
C HIS A 399 -3.04 28.54 0.27
N ILE A 400 -2.77 28.49 -1.04
CA ILE A 400 -3.50 29.23 -2.08
C ILE A 400 -4.99 28.88 -2.03
N GLU A 401 -5.32 27.61 -1.92
CA GLU A 401 -6.72 27.15 -1.87
C GLU A 401 -7.49 27.69 -0.66
N ASN A 402 -6.84 27.78 0.49
CA ASN A 402 -7.48 28.20 1.72
C ASN A 402 -7.68 29.72 1.82
N ASN A 403 -6.77 30.51 1.23
CA ASN A 403 -6.71 31.96 1.46
C ASN A 403 -6.88 32.83 0.21
N PHE A 404 -6.60 32.30 -0.99
CA PHE A 404 -6.51 33.08 -2.23
C PHE A 404 -7.35 32.52 -3.39
N LEU A 405 -8.15 31.48 -3.16
CA LEU A 405 -8.96 30.82 -4.19
C LEU A 405 -9.97 31.78 -4.83
N ASN A 406 -9.99 31.85 -6.17
CA ASN A 406 -10.93 32.67 -6.93
C ASN A 406 -11.13 32.11 -8.36
N ASN A 407 -12.11 32.63 -9.11
CA ASN A 407 -12.43 32.12 -10.45
C ASN A 407 -11.29 32.24 -11.48
N GLN A 408 -10.33 33.15 -11.27
CA GLN A 408 -9.21 33.32 -12.20
C GLN A 408 -8.13 32.27 -12.00
N ASN A 409 -7.94 31.76 -10.77
CA ASN A 409 -6.85 30.83 -10.46
C ASN A 409 -7.26 29.35 -10.38
N ILE A 410 -8.56 29.02 -10.29
CA ILE A 410 -9.04 27.62 -10.28
C ILE A 410 -8.52 26.79 -11.47
N PRO A 411 -8.53 27.27 -12.75
CA PRO A 411 -8.04 26.46 -13.87
C PRO A 411 -6.59 25.99 -13.68
N PHE A 412 -5.73 26.85 -13.16
CA PHE A 412 -4.31 26.55 -12.97
C PHE A 412 -4.07 25.62 -11.77
N LEU A 413 -4.96 25.64 -10.77
CA LEU A 413 -4.93 24.65 -9.69
C LEU A 413 -5.27 23.24 -10.20
N ILE A 414 -6.23 23.14 -11.12
CA ILE A 414 -6.55 21.86 -11.79
C ILE A 414 -5.33 21.34 -12.56
N GLU A 415 -4.70 22.19 -13.38
CA GLU A 415 -3.47 21.85 -14.11
C GLU A 415 -2.33 21.42 -13.17
N ALA A 416 -2.17 22.10 -12.02
CA ALA A 416 -1.19 21.72 -11.02
C ALA A 416 -1.46 20.32 -10.45
N TYR A 417 -2.72 20.01 -10.13
CA TYR A 417 -3.10 18.69 -9.66
C TYR A 417 -2.96 17.61 -10.73
N GLU A 418 -3.24 17.90 -11.99
CA GLU A 418 -2.99 16.97 -13.10
C GLU A 418 -1.51 16.65 -13.24
N ARG A 419 -0.64 17.66 -13.11
CA ARG A 419 0.81 17.44 -13.09
C ARG A 419 1.24 16.58 -11.91
N PHE A 420 0.72 16.84 -10.70
CA PHE A 420 1.02 16.00 -9.54
C PHE A 420 0.52 14.57 -9.70
N ASP A 421 -0.68 14.37 -10.27
CA ASP A 421 -1.32 13.07 -10.54
C ASP A 421 -0.53 12.25 -11.59
N SER A 422 0.28 12.91 -12.42
CA SER A 422 1.08 12.28 -13.50
C SER A 422 2.47 11.80 -13.09
N LEU A 423 2.92 12.09 -11.86
CA LEU A 423 4.23 11.64 -11.38
C LEU A 423 4.24 10.11 -11.19
N GLU A 424 5.41 9.49 -11.38
CA GLU A 424 5.51 8.01 -11.33
C GLU A 424 5.36 7.43 -9.91
N ASP A 425 5.63 8.23 -8.87
CA ASP A 425 5.74 7.81 -7.47
C ASP A 425 4.59 8.33 -6.59
N VAL A 426 3.41 8.50 -7.18
CA VAL A 426 2.19 8.96 -6.50
C VAL A 426 1.49 7.77 -5.85
N THR A 427 1.14 7.90 -4.58
CA THR A 427 0.40 6.84 -3.87
C THR A 427 -1.10 6.89 -4.18
N TYR A 428 -1.83 5.80 -3.94
CA TYR A 428 -3.30 5.81 -4.07
C TYR A 428 -3.98 6.86 -3.17
N GLU A 429 -3.43 7.14 -1.99
CA GLU A 429 -3.94 8.18 -1.10
C GLU A 429 -3.75 9.59 -1.71
N GLU A 430 -2.59 9.85 -2.32
CA GLU A 430 -2.33 11.10 -3.03
C GLU A 430 -3.23 11.24 -4.26
N HIS A 431 -3.36 10.19 -5.08
CA HIS A 431 -4.29 10.15 -6.22
C HIS A 431 -5.74 10.46 -5.80
N ALA A 432 -6.20 9.87 -4.69
CA ALA A 432 -7.52 10.15 -4.14
C ALA A 432 -7.69 11.63 -3.77
N LYS A 433 -6.73 12.19 -3.03
CA LYS A 433 -6.73 13.60 -2.62
C LYS A 433 -6.77 14.54 -3.82
N TYR A 434 -5.97 14.27 -4.85
CA TYR A 434 -5.93 15.09 -6.07
C TYR A 434 -7.24 14.99 -6.85
N ALA A 435 -7.81 13.80 -7.00
CA ALA A 435 -9.10 13.60 -7.63
C ALA A 435 -10.24 14.33 -6.89
N PHE A 436 -10.26 14.28 -5.54
CA PHE A 436 -11.22 15.05 -4.76
C PHE A 436 -11.09 16.57 -4.99
N LYS A 437 -9.85 17.09 -5.00
CA LYS A 437 -9.59 18.52 -5.24
C LYS A 437 -10.05 18.94 -6.64
N LYS A 438 -9.71 18.16 -7.67
CA LYS A 438 -10.19 18.37 -9.04
C LYS A 438 -11.72 18.35 -9.11
N ALA A 439 -12.39 17.40 -8.44
CA ALA A 439 -13.85 17.35 -8.39
C ALA A 439 -14.48 18.63 -7.83
N ILE A 440 -13.94 19.14 -6.71
CA ILE A 440 -14.38 20.42 -6.12
C ILE A 440 -14.18 21.57 -7.11
N TYR A 441 -13.03 21.64 -7.77
CA TYR A 441 -12.68 22.74 -8.67
C TYR A 441 -13.47 22.74 -9.97
N TYR A 442 -13.62 21.59 -10.63
CA TYR A 442 -14.51 21.44 -11.77
C TYR A 442 -15.94 21.82 -11.40
N GLY A 443 -16.41 21.41 -10.22
CA GLY A 443 -17.72 21.81 -9.71
C GLY A 443 -17.85 23.33 -9.58
N LYS A 444 -16.83 24.02 -9.03
CA LYS A 444 -16.86 25.47 -8.82
C LYS A 444 -16.89 26.25 -10.13
N GLN A 445 -16.29 25.70 -11.18
CA GLN A 445 -16.37 26.25 -12.54
C GLN A 445 -17.69 25.92 -13.25
N GLY A 446 -18.57 25.13 -12.64
CA GLY A 446 -19.81 24.68 -13.24
C GLY A 446 -19.67 23.49 -14.20
N ASN A 447 -18.48 22.88 -14.31
CA ASN A 447 -18.26 21.69 -15.12
C ASN A 447 -18.66 20.42 -14.35
N LYS A 448 -19.97 20.18 -14.28
CA LYS A 448 -20.54 19.11 -13.45
C LYS A 448 -20.14 17.72 -13.88
N GLU A 449 -20.04 17.44 -15.18
CA GLU A 449 -19.74 16.09 -15.67
C GLU A 449 -18.32 15.67 -15.27
N LEU A 450 -17.30 16.49 -15.55
CA LEU A 450 -15.93 16.21 -15.11
C LEU A 450 -15.82 16.14 -13.58
N ALA A 451 -16.57 16.97 -12.86
CA ALA A 451 -16.58 16.94 -11.40
C ALA A 451 -17.11 15.60 -10.85
N LYS A 452 -18.14 15.04 -11.47
CA LYS A 452 -18.69 13.73 -11.10
C LYS A 452 -17.73 12.60 -11.42
N GLU A 453 -17.06 12.66 -12.56
CA GLU A 453 -16.04 11.68 -12.97
C GLU A 453 -14.87 11.65 -11.98
N GLU A 454 -14.31 12.82 -11.65
CA GLU A 454 -13.22 12.94 -10.67
C GLU A 454 -13.66 12.53 -9.26
N LEU A 455 -14.90 12.82 -8.85
CA LEU A 455 -15.42 12.35 -7.57
C LEU A 455 -15.53 10.82 -7.54
N LYS A 456 -16.03 10.20 -8.61
CA LYS A 456 -16.08 8.74 -8.73
C LYS A 456 -14.66 8.14 -8.74
N LYS A 457 -13.70 8.80 -9.40
CA LYS A 457 -12.27 8.42 -9.41
C LYS A 457 -11.69 8.46 -8.00
N ALA A 458 -11.93 9.53 -7.25
CA ALA A 458 -11.48 9.69 -5.87
C ALA A 458 -12.03 8.58 -4.95
N LEU A 459 -13.33 8.29 -5.07
CA LEU A 459 -13.97 7.23 -4.30
C LEU A 459 -13.42 5.84 -4.65
N ARG A 460 -13.13 5.60 -5.94
CA ARG A 460 -12.45 4.37 -6.37
C ARG A 460 -11.09 4.22 -5.70
N TYR A 461 -10.27 5.26 -5.68
CA TYR A 461 -8.95 5.20 -5.05
C TYR A 461 -9.01 4.90 -3.55
N ILE A 462 -9.88 5.58 -2.78
CA ILE A 462 -9.99 5.30 -1.34
C ILE A 462 -10.57 3.91 -1.02
N THR A 463 -11.35 3.34 -1.94
CA THR A 463 -11.84 1.94 -1.83
C THR A 463 -10.90 0.92 -2.46
N GLY A 464 -9.90 1.39 -3.19
CA GLY A 464 -9.06 0.58 -4.08
C GLY A 464 -8.00 -0.18 -3.32
N TYR A 465 -7.26 0.51 -2.45
CA TYR A 465 -6.20 -0.08 -1.65
C TYR A 465 -6.35 0.29 -0.17
N THR A 466 -6.45 -0.72 0.68
CA THR A 466 -7.16 -0.54 1.95
C THR A 466 -6.27 -0.30 3.17
N TYR A 467 -4.99 -0.71 3.13
CA TYR A 467 -4.04 -0.51 4.22
C TYR A 467 -2.58 -0.70 3.79
N ARG A 468 -1.61 -0.14 4.54
CA ARG A 468 -0.15 -0.21 4.31
C ARG A 468 0.44 -1.63 4.18
N LYS A 469 -0.34 -2.68 4.50
CA LYS A 469 0.02 -4.12 4.42
C LYS A 469 -1.06 -4.97 3.72
N ASP A 470 -1.81 -4.37 2.80
CA ASP A 470 -2.90 -5.07 2.14
C ASP A 470 -2.37 -6.16 1.17
N THR A 471 -2.34 -7.40 1.65
CA THR A 471 -1.98 -8.59 0.86
C THR A 471 -3.16 -9.12 0.04
N SER A 472 -4.12 -8.26 -0.32
CA SER A 472 -5.36 -8.64 -1.02
C SER A 472 -5.16 -9.48 -2.27
N LEU A 473 -4.06 -9.28 -3.00
CA LEU A 473 -3.77 -10.05 -4.21
C LEU A 473 -3.48 -11.53 -3.92
N ASN A 474 -3.06 -11.89 -2.71
CA ASN A 474 -2.84 -13.29 -2.34
C ASN A 474 -4.14 -14.11 -2.35
N GLU A 475 -5.31 -13.47 -2.21
CA GLU A 475 -6.61 -14.12 -2.35
C GLU A 475 -6.82 -14.79 -3.72
N VAL A 476 -6.18 -14.26 -4.76
CA VAL A 476 -6.31 -14.74 -6.15
C VAL A 476 -5.00 -15.27 -6.72
N ILE A 477 -3.85 -15.00 -6.08
CA ILE A 477 -2.58 -15.65 -6.41
C ILE A 477 -2.55 -17.07 -5.84
N ASN A 478 -2.83 -17.26 -4.54
CA ASN A 478 -2.69 -18.56 -3.88
C ASN A 478 -3.54 -19.69 -4.52
N PRO A 479 -4.80 -19.45 -4.96
CA PRO A 479 -5.62 -20.50 -5.59
C PRO A 479 -5.17 -20.93 -6.98
N LEU A 480 -4.25 -20.21 -7.62
CA LEU A 480 -3.80 -20.51 -9.00
C LEU A 480 -3.29 -21.95 -9.16
N SER A 481 -2.60 -22.50 -8.17
CA SER A 481 -2.12 -23.89 -8.20
C SER A 481 -3.25 -24.90 -8.34
N VAL A 482 -4.37 -24.64 -7.65
CA VAL A 482 -5.55 -25.50 -7.67
C VAL A 482 -6.36 -25.27 -8.95
N LEU A 483 -6.45 -24.02 -9.41
CA LEU A 483 -7.07 -23.67 -10.68
C LEU A 483 -6.33 -24.33 -11.86
N ASN A 484 -5.00 -24.37 -11.83
CA ASN A 484 -4.18 -25.04 -12.85
C ASN A 484 -4.49 -26.53 -12.95
N LYS A 485 -4.75 -27.21 -11.82
CA LYS A 485 -5.18 -28.61 -11.81
C LYS A 485 -6.58 -28.82 -12.40
N ILE A 486 -7.43 -27.79 -12.36
CA ILE A 486 -8.80 -27.83 -12.91
C ILE A 486 -8.80 -27.52 -14.40
N ASP A 487 -8.21 -26.38 -14.77
CA ASP A 487 -8.13 -25.81 -16.12
C ASP A 487 -6.83 -24.99 -16.28
N PRO A 488 -5.78 -25.58 -16.89
CA PRO A 488 -4.51 -24.90 -17.11
C PRO A 488 -4.60 -23.64 -17.97
N ASN A 489 -5.53 -23.59 -18.94
CA ASN A 489 -5.65 -22.45 -19.84
C ASN A 489 -6.19 -21.23 -19.10
N ILE A 490 -7.19 -21.43 -18.24
CA ILE A 490 -7.72 -20.37 -17.38
C ILE A 490 -6.64 -19.91 -16.38
N ALA A 491 -5.90 -20.84 -15.78
CA ALA A 491 -4.81 -20.49 -14.87
C ALA A 491 -3.73 -19.64 -15.55
N LEU A 492 -3.35 -19.99 -16.79
CA LEU A 492 -2.40 -19.23 -17.60
C LEU A 492 -2.93 -17.84 -17.97
N GLU A 493 -4.20 -17.72 -18.33
CA GLU A 493 -4.84 -16.42 -18.60
C GLU A 493 -4.75 -15.50 -17.38
N TYR A 494 -5.14 -15.99 -16.21
CA TYR A 494 -5.21 -15.17 -15.00
C TYR A 494 -3.86 -14.89 -14.37
N VAL A 495 -2.90 -15.81 -14.43
CA VAL A 495 -1.54 -15.50 -13.96
C VAL A 495 -0.90 -14.39 -14.81
N LYS A 496 -1.17 -14.36 -16.13
CA LYS A 496 -0.75 -13.25 -16.99
C LYS A 496 -1.41 -11.93 -16.62
N LYS A 497 -2.72 -11.95 -16.37
CA LYS A 497 -3.47 -10.75 -15.94
C LYS A 497 -3.01 -10.22 -14.58
N LEU A 498 -2.68 -11.11 -13.64
CA LEU A 498 -2.24 -10.73 -12.29
C LEU A 498 -0.93 -9.95 -12.30
N LYS A 499 -0.08 -10.11 -13.32
CA LYS A 499 1.11 -9.27 -13.51
C LYS A 499 0.76 -7.78 -13.43
N TYR A 500 -0.29 -7.38 -14.15
CA TYR A 500 -0.71 -5.99 -14.20
C TYR A 500 -1.11 -5.47 -12.82
N LEU A 501 -1.87 -6.27 -12.06
CA LEU A 501 -2.28 -5.91 -10.71
C LEU A 501 -1.11 -5.89 -9.72
N THR A 502 -0.15 -6.83 -9.85
CA THR A 502 1.04 -6.86 -8.98
C THR A 502 1.92 -5.63 -9.16
N ASP A 503 2.08 -5.16 -10.40
CA ASP A 503 2.85 -3.94 -10.69
C ASP A 503 2.12 -2.70 -10.17
N ALA A 504 0.80 -2.63 -10.36
CA ALA A 504 -0.04 -1.53 -9.87
C ALA A 504 0.07 -1.35 -8.35
N VAL A 505 0.03 -2.45 -7.61
CA VAL A 505 0.22 -2.43 -6.16
C VAL A 505 1.65 -2.01 -5.81
N MET A 506 2.66 -2.46 -6.55
CA MET A 506 4.05 -2.08 -6.27
C MET A 506 4.37 -0.62 -6.54
N LYS A 507 3.71 0.00 -7.52
CA LYS A 507 3.93 1.40 -7.92
C LYS A 507 3.30 2.40 -6.96
N HIS A 508 2.09 2.11 -6.45
CA HIS A 508 1.24 3.13 -5.81
C HIS A 508 1.05 2.97 -4.29
N THR A 509 1.95 2.24 -3.61
CA THR A 509 1.80 1.92 -2.18
C THR A 509 2.98 2.43 -1.34
N GLU A 510 2.66 3.05 -0.21
CA GLU A 510 3.52 4.05 0.45
C GLU A 510 4.78 3.49 1.15
N ASP A 511 5.00 2.18 1.25
CA ASP A 511 6.16 1.66 2.01
C ASP A 511 6.71 0.26 1.66
N GLY A 512 6.07 -0.51 0.78
CA GLY A 512 6.49 -1.87 0.39
C GLY A 512 6.58 -2.92 1.53
N LYS A 513 6.51 -2.53 2.81
CA LYS A 513 6.66 -3.40 3.99
C LYS A 513 5.40 -4.23 4.20
N GLY A 514 5.43 -5.48 3.74
CA GLY A 514 4.33 -6.46 3.87
C GLY A 514 3.91 -7.00 2.50
N ILE A 515 3.82 -6.12 1.51
CA ILE A 515 3.48 -6.44 0.11
C ILE A 515 4.67 -6.72 -0.79
N LYS A 516 5.91 -6.52 -0.30
CA LYS A 516 7.13 -6.80 -1.05
C LYS A 516 7.17 -8.21 -1.64
N TRP A 517 6.53 -9.17 -0.98
CA TRP A 517 6.46 -10.58 -1.35
C TRP A 517 5.50 -10.88 -2.51
N ILE A 518 4.48 -10.06 -2.76
CA ILE A 518 3.41 -10.35 -3.74
C ILE A 518 3.97 -10.64 -5.14
N THR A 519 4.94 -9.86 -5.61
CA THR A 519 5.56 -10.09 -6.93
C THR A 519 6.30 -11.43 -6.98
N MET A 520 6.95 -11.83 -5.88
CA MET A 520 7.64 -13.13 -5.78
C MET A 520 6.61 -14.28 -5.72
N ASP A 521 5.56 -14.13 -4.92
CA ASP A 521 4.49 -15.11 -4.79
C ASP A 521 3.77 -15.32 -6.14
N TRP A 522 3.51 -14.23 -6.87
CA TRP A 522 2.97 -14.29 -8.23
C TRP A 522 3.92 -15.01 -9.20
N PHE A 523 5.22 -14.67 -9.20
CA PHE A 523 6.18 -15.32 -10.07
C PHE A 523 6.30 -16.81 -9.77
N ASN A 524 6.26 -17.20 -8.50
CA ASN A 524 6.24 -18.59 -8.08
C ASN A 524 5.09 -19.37 -8.75
N LYS A 525 3.90 -18.75 -8.85
CA LYS A 525 2.75 -19.32 -9.56
C LYS A 525 2.90 -19.30 -11.08
N LEU A 526 3.51 -18.26 -11.65
CA LEU A 526 3.79 -18.20 -13.08
C LEU A 526 4.64 -19.38 -13.52
N ILE A 527 5.77 -19.61 -12.84
CA ILE A 527 6.70 -20.69 -13.20
C ILE A 527 6.15 -22.09 -12.90
N GLU A 528 5.26 -22.22 -11.91
CA GLU A 528 4.53 -23.45 -11.61
C GLU A 528 3.53 -23.80 -12.72
N ILE A 529 2.83 -22.80 -13.26
CA ILE A 529 1.82 -22.98 -14.31
C ILE A 529 2.47 -23.18 -15.68
N ASP A 530 3.41 -22.31 -16.04
CA ASP A 530 4.12 -22.32 -17.30
C ASP A 530 5.60 -22.02 -17.07
N TYR A 531 6.37 -23.10 -16.95
CA TYR A 531 7.80 -23.06 -16.70
C TYR A 531 8.56 -22.26 -17.76
N LEU A 532 8.24 -22.43 -19.05
CA LEU A 532 8.97 -21.78 -20.14
C LEU A 532 8.66 -20.28 -20.16
N LEU A 533 7.39 -19.91 -20.00
CA LEU A 533 7.00 -18.51 -19.92
C LEU A 533 7.64 -17.82 -18.70
N GLY A 534 7.62 -18.46 -17.52
CA GLY A 534 8.28 -17.95 -16.33
C GLY A 534 9.79 -17.78 -16.51
N THR A 535 10.42 -18.72 -17.21
CA THR A 535 11.86 -18.65 -17.53
C THR A 535 12.18 -17.47 -18.45
N LYS A 536 11.45 -17.31 -19.56
CA LYS A 536 11.61 -16.19 -20.48
C LYS A 536 11.39 -14.84 -19.78
N TYR A 537 10.35 -14.75 -18.96
CA TYR A 537 10.07 -13.56 -18.16
C TYR A 537 11.25 -13.20 -17.24
N LEU A 538 11.80 -14.18 -16.51
CA LEU A 538 12.90 -13.91 -15.59
C LEU A 538 14.19 -13.50 -16.34
N ILE A 539 14.49 -14.11 -17.50
CA ILE A 539 15.61 -13.70 -18.36
C ILE A 539 15.46 -12.24 -18.76
N ASP A 540 14.31 -11.86 -19.29
CA ASP A 540 14.01 -10.48 -19.70
C ASP A 540 14.16 -9.48 -18.54
N GLN A 541 13.60 -9.79 -17.36
CA GLN A 541 13.68 -8.89 -16.22
C GLN A 541 15.09 -8.74 -15.64
N LEU A 542 15.91 -9.80 -15.65
CA LEU A 542 17.32 -9.73 -15.25
C LEU A 542 18.12 -8.79 -16.16
N ILE A 543 17.74 -8.70 -17.44
CA ILE A 543 18.36 -7.81 -18.42
C ILE A 543 17.89 -6.37 -18.25
N LEU A 544 16.59 -6.14 -18.08
CA LEU A 544 16.01 -4.80 -18.02
C LEU A 544 16.30 -4.08 -16.70
N LYS A 545 16.25 -4.78 -15.57
CA LYS A 545 16.36 -4.18 -14.22
C LYS A 545 17.23 -5.05 -13.30
N PRO A 546 18.53 -5.22 -13.59
CA PRO A 546 19.40 -6.12 -12.83
C PRO A 546 19.44 -5.77 -11.34
N THR A 547 19.40 -4.49 -10.95
CA THR A 547 19.46 -4.11 -9.52
C THR A 547 18.18 -4.36 -8.73
N PHE A 548 17.13 -4.95 -9.33
CA PHE A 548 15.89 -5.26 -8.64
C PHE A 548 16.03 -6.52 -7.76
N TRP A 549 16.27 -6.32 -6.46
CA TRP A 549 16.56 -7.37 -5.47
C TRP A 549 15.58 -8.56 -5.45
N LYS A 550 14.32 -8.39 -5.91
CA LYS A 550 13.35 -9.48 -5.96
C LYS A 550 13.71 -10.55 -7.00
N LEU A 551 14.48 -10.20 -8.03
CA LEU A 551 14.88 -11.14 -9.07
C LEU A 551 15.75 -12.27 -8.53
N ASP A 552 16.55 -12.03 -7.48
CA ASP A 552 17.32 -13.10 -6.84
C ASP A 552 16.43 -14.14 -6.14
N TYR A 553 15.26 -13.73 -5.64
CA TYR A 553 14.29 -14.64 -5.04
C TYR A 553 13.54 -15.44 -6.10
N MET A 554 13.15 -14.77 -7.19
CA MET A 554 12.58 -15.42 -8.37
C MET A 554 13.56 -16.42 -8.98
N PHE A 555 14.86 -16.10 -8.98
CA PHE A 555 15.92 -17.00 -9.42
C PHE A 555 15.98 -18.27 -8.56
N VAL A 556 15.89 -18.15 -7.23
CA VAL A 556 15.80 -19.33 -6.35
C VAL A 556 14.56 -20.18 -6.67
N ASP A 557 13.40 -19.55 -6.89
CA ASP A 557 12.19 -20.28 -7.30
C ASP A 557 12.38 -21.01 -8.63
N TYR A 558 13.04 -20.37 -9.60
CA TYR A 558 13.44 -20.99 -10.86
C TYR A 558 14.35 -22.21 -10.66
N LEU A 559 15.36 -22.12 -9.80
CA LEU A 559 16.27 -23.24 -9.53
C LEU A 559 15.51 -24.46 -8.99
N HIS A 560 14.58 -24.25 -8.06
CA HIS A 560 13.74 -25.32 -7.53
C HIS A 560 12.86 -25.97 -8.60
N MET A 561 12.19 -25.16 -9.42
CA MET A 561 11.32 -25.68 -10.48
C MET A 561 12.07 -26.39 -11.61
N SER A 562 13.37 -26.10 -11.75
CA SER A 562 14.25 -26.68 -12.75
C SER A 562 14.83 -28.04 -12.35
N PHE A 563 14.69 -28.47 -11.10
CA PHE A 563 15.38 -29.64 -10.52
C PHE A 563 15.21 -30.96 -11.31
N ASP A 564 14.04 -31.19 -11.89
CA ASP A 564 13.74 -32.40 -12.67
C ASP A 564 13.74 -32.16 -14.19
N LYS A 565 14.12 -30.95 -14.64
CA LYS A 565 14.08 -30.54 -16.06
C LYS A 565 15.45 -30.28 -16.65
N VAL A 566 16.35 -29.72 -15.83
CA VAL A 566 17.67 -29.24 -16.24
C VAL A 566 18.76 -30.18 -15.71
N ASN A 567 19.82 -30.35 -16.48
CA ASN A 567 20.98 -31.13 -16.12
C ASN A 567 21.55 -30.70 -14.74
N PRO A 568 21.79 -31.64 -13.80
CA PRO A 568 22.35 -31.34 -12.48
C PRO A 568 23.67 -30.57 -12.51
N VAL A 569 24.51 -30.75 -13.53
CA VAL A 569 25.76 -30.01 -13.71
C VAL A 569 25.49 -28.52 -13.93
N ILE A 570 24.53 -28.19 -14.81
CA ILE A 570 24.14 -26.80 -15.08
C ILE A 570 23.54 -26.19 -13.82
N LEU A 571 22.60 -26.88 -13.18
CA LEU A 571 21.99 -26.42 -11.93
C LEU A 571 23.02 -26.16 -10.84
N ASN A 572 24.05 -27.01 -10.71
CA ASN A 572 25.11 -26.81 -9.75
C ASN A 572 25.84 -25.47 -9.95
N PHE A 573 26.21 -25.13 -11.19
CA PHE A 573 26.79 -23.82 -11.50
C PHE A 573 25.80 -22.69 -11.21
N MET A 574 24.52 -22.86 -11.55
CA MET A 574 23.50 -21.83 -11.32
C MET A 574 23.25 -21.56 -9.83
N TYR A 575 23.22 -22.58 -8.97
CA TYR A 575 23.09 -22.40 -7.51
C TYR A 575 24.24 -21.52 -6.97
N ARG A 576 25.46 -21.71 -7.48
CA ARG A 576 26.65 -20.94 -7.08
C ARG A 576 26.60 -19.45 -7.48
N LEU A 577 25.65 -19.05 -8.34
CA LEU A 577 25.41 -17.64 -8.71
C LEU A 577 24.64 -16.85 -7.63
N SER A 578 24.27 -17.47 -6.51
CA SER A 578 23.68 -16.83 -5.32
C SER A 578 24.58 -16.98 -4.09
N PRO A 579 25.76 -16.31 -4.05
CA PRO A 579 26.79 -16.57 -3.04
C PRO A 579 26.40 -16.18 -1.61
N ILE A 580 25.49 -15.21 -1.44
CA ILE A 580 25.06 -14.70 -0.13
C ILE A 580 23.74 -15.30 0.39
N ASN A 581 23.12 -16.23 -0.36
CA ASN A 581 21.85 -16.81 0.06
C ASN A 581 22.07 -17.84 1.19
N ASN A 582 21.36 -17.64 2.30
CA ASN A 582 21.47 -18.40 3.54
C ASN A 582 20.12 -19.00 3.99
N ARG A 583 19.13 -19.08 3.10
CA ARG A 583 17.78 -19.58 3.42
C ARG A 583 17.67 -21.10 3.32
N ASP A 584 16.76 -21.67 4.10
CA ASP A 584 16.50 -23.12 4.12
C ASP A 584 16.07 -23.64 2.75
N LYS A 585 15.19 -22.90 2.06
CA LYS A 585 14.73 -23.25 0.71
C LYS A 585 15.90 -23.42 -0.25
N TYR A 586 16.77 -22.41 -0.35
CA TYR A 586 17.97 -22.44 -1.20
C TYR A 586 18.87 -23.63 -0.86
N LEU A 587 19.19 -23.84 0.43
CA LEU A 587 20.03 -24.95 0.87
C LEU A 587 19.42 -26.30 0.47
N SER A 588 18.15 -26.51 0.78
CA SER A 588 17.43 -27.75 0.48
C SER A 588 17.49 -28.10 -1.02
N GLY A 589 17.27 -27.10 -1.88
CA GLY A 589 17.36 -27.28 -3.33
C GLY A 589 18.77 -27.61 -3.80
N PHE A 590 19.78 -26.92 -3.28
CA PHE A 590 21.16 -27.17 -3.66
C PHE A 590 21.61 -28.58 -3.23
N LEU A 591 21.26 -29.02 -2.01
CA LEU A 591 21.56 -30.38 -1.54
C LEU A 591 20.93 -31.45 -2.44
N ASN A 592 19.67 -31.26 -2.88
CA ASN A 592 19.03 -32.18 -3.82
C ASN A 592 19.83 -32.30 -5.14
N VAL A 593 20.37 -31.18 -5.65
CA VAL A 593 21.20 -31.18 -6.87
C VAL A 593 22.52 -31.89 -6.62
N LEU A 594 23.19 -31.64 -5.49
CA LEU A 594 24.46 -32.28 -5.15
C LEU A 594 24.32 -33.80 -4.99
N GLU A 595 23.22 -34.27 -4.40
CA GLU A 595 22.91 -35.70 -4.28
C GLU A 595 22.78 -36.37 -5.66
N LYS A 596 22.11 -35.73 -6.63
CA LYS A 596 22.06 -36.22 -8.02
C LYS A 596 23.42 -36.13 -8.72
N LEU A 597 24.16 -35.04 -8.52
CA LEU A 597 25.42 -34.76 -9.19
C LEU A 597 26.56 -35.67 -8.73
N LYS A 598 26.49 -36.19 -7.50
CA LYS A 598 27.51 -37.08 -6.92
C LYS A 598 27.81 -38.30 -7.78
N GLY A 599 26.82 -38.84 -8.49
CA GLY A 599 26.99 -39.96 -9.42
C GLY A 599 27.53 -39.57 -10.80
N ILE A 600 27.70 -38.28 -11.08
CA ILE A 600 28.07 -37.72 -12.39
C ILE A 600 29.46 -37.06 -12.32
N ASP A 601 29.66 -36.13 -11.38
CA ASP A 601 30.93 -35.40 -11.22
C ASP A 601 31.21 -35.11 -9.73
N ALA A 602 31.94 -36.03 -9.09
CA ALA A 602 32.29 -35.93 -7.67
C ALA A 602 33.21 -34.73 -7.35
N ASN A 603 34.04 -34.29 -8.30
CA ASN A 603 34.93 -33.14 -8.09
C ASN A 603 34.13 -31.84 -8.02
N LEU A 604 33.12 -31.70 -8.88
CA LEU A 604 32.24 -30.54 -8.89
C LEU A 604 31.37 -30.47 -7.61
N VAL A 605 30.91 -31.62 -7.10
CA VAL A 605 30.24 -31.71 -5.79
C VAL A 605 31.18 -31.27 -4.67
N LYS A 606 32.40 -31.80 -4.62
CA LYS A 606 33.39 -31.43 -3.59
C LYS A 606 33.64 -29.92 -3.56
N ARG A 607 33.82 -29.29 -4.73
CA ARG A 607 34.00 -27.83 -4.84
C ARG A 607 32.81 -27.06 -4.25
N SER A 608 31.60 -27.51 -4.54
CA SER A 608 30.37 -26.84 -4.12
C SER A 608 30.09 -27.04 -2.63
N LEU A 609 30.45 -28.18 -2.06
CA LEU A 609 30.40 -28.44 -0.61
C LEU A 609 31.41 -27.58 0.16
N ILE A 610 32.61 -27.34 -0.39
CA ILE A 610 33.56 -26.37 0.18
C ILE A 610 32.90 -24.99 0.26
N ASP A 611 32.32 -24.49 -0.83
CA ASP A 611 31.62 -23.20 -0.86
C ASP A 611 30.48 -23.15 0.20
N LEU A 612 29.72 -24.23 0.40
CA LEU A 612 28.65 -24.29 1.41
C LEU A 612 29.17 -24.35 2.86
N SER A 613 30.33 -25.00 3.08
CA SER A 613 30.96 -25.16 4.40
C SER A 613 31.52 -23.84 4.96
N GLU A 614 31.87 -22.92 4.06
CA GLU A 614 32.42 -21.60 4.40
C GLU A 614 31.33 -20.54 4.62
N ARG A 615 30.05 -20.84 4.33
CA ARG A 615 28.95 -19.87 4.45
C ARG A 615 28.47 -19.66 5.88
N HIS A 616 28.08 -18.42 6.18
CA HIS A 616 27.34 -18.06 7.39
C HIS A 616 25.83 -18.25 7.19
N TRP A 617 25.25 -19.25 7.84
CA TRP A 617 23.83 -19.59 7.74
C TRP A 617 22.89 -18.86 8.73
N ASN A 618 23.34 -17.73 9.28
CA ASN A 618 22.55 -16.97 10.26
C ASN A 618 21.48 -16.11 9.56
N ASP A 619 20.24 -16.63 9.49
CA ASP A 619 19.04 -15.85 9.15
C ASP A 619 18.04 -15.98 10.31
N SER A 620 17.81 -14.88 11.03
CA SER A 620 16.89 -14.84 12.17
C SER A 620 15.42 -14.85 11.76
N TYR A 621 15.12 -14.58 10.48
CA TYR A 621 13.76 -14.55 9.92
C TYR A 621 13.37 -15.85 9.20
N ASP A 622 14.35 -16.65 8.76
CA ASP A 622 14.14 -17.94 8.06
C ASP A 622 15.18 -18.98 8.52
N PRO A 623 15.04 -19.52 9.75
CA PRO A 623 16.03 -20.45 10.30
C PRO A 623 16.04 -21.77 9.52
N LEU A 624 17.23 -22.36 9.37
CA LEU A 624 17.39 -23.67 8.74
C LEU A 624 16.62 -24.77 9.47
N LYS A 625 16.00 -25.66 8.71
CA LYS A 625 15.35 -26.86 9.27
C LYS A 625 16.41 -27.85 9.70
N GLU A 626 16.25 -28.45 10.88
CA GLU A 626 17.17 -29.47 11.42
C GLU A 626 17.47 -30.58 10.40
N ALA A 627 16.46 -31.04 9.66
CA ALA A 627 16.62 -32.07 8.64
C ALA A 627 17.60 -31.68 7.51
N ASN A 628 17.58 -30.43 7.03
CA ASN A 628 18.49 -29.98 5.98
C ASN A 628 19.91 -29.76 6.50
N VAL A 629 20.05 -29.32 7.76
CA VAL A 629 21.36 -29.21 8.43
C VAL A 629 22.00 -30.60 8.55
N SER A 630 21.25 -31.61 9.01
CA SER A 630 21.75 -32.99 9.09
C SER A 630 22.15 -33.55 7.72
N ARG A 631 21.38 -33.24 6.66
CA ARG A 631 21.73 -33.64 5.29
C ARG A 631 23.04 -33.01 4.82
N LEU A 632 23.24 -31.72 5.08
CA LEU A 632 24.48 -31.02 4.72
C LEU A 632 25.70 -31.63 5.44
N ILE A 633 25.59 -31.89 6.74
CA ILE A 633 26.67 -32.52 7.53
C ILE A 633 27.00 -33.90 6.96
N SER A 634 25.98 -34.73 6.70
CA SER A 634 26.19 -36.06 6.12
C SER A 634 26.93 -36.04 4.78
N LEU A 635 26.66 -35.04 3.92
CA LEU A 635 27.37 -34.89 2.64
C LEU A 635 28.79 -34.36 2.82
N LEU A 636 29.03 -33.46 3.79
CA LEU A 636 30.38 -32.99 4.11
C LEU A 636 31.27 -34.13 4.63
N ASP A 637 30.73 -34.95 5.53
CA ASP A 637 31.43 -36.10 6.11
C ASP A 637 31.80 -37.12 5.01
N GLU A 638 30.88 -37.37 4.09
CA GLU A 638 31.12 -38.29 2.96
C GLU A 638 32.28 -37.85 2.05
N PHE A 639 32.49 -36.54 1.89
CA PHE A 639 33.57 -35.98 1.07
C PHE A 639 34.83 -35.59 1.88
N GLU A 640 34.89 -36.00 3.16
CA GLU A 640 35.99 -35.71 4.09
C GLU A 640 36.27 -34.20 4.26
N LEU A 641 35.20 -33.38 4.28
CA LEU A 641 35.28 -31.93 4.42
C LEU A 641 34.96 -31.49 5.85
N LYS A 642 35.61 -30.41 6.32
CA LYS A 642 35.34 -29.85 7.66
C LYS A 642 34.06 -29.02 7.66
N HIS A 643 33.22 -29.20 8.66
CA HIS A 643 32.18 -28.25 9.04
C HIS A 643 32.76 -27.13 9.94
N ASN A 644 32.58 -25.86 9.58
CA ASN A 644 32.93 -24.70 10.42
C ASN A 644 31.69 -24.02 11.03
N PHE A 645 30.54 -24.67 11.02
CA PHE A 645 29.29 -24.08 11.49
C PHE A 645 29.32 -23.85 13.00
N ILE A 646 28.81 -22.70 13.42
CA ILE A 646 28.59 -22.39 14.83
C ILE A 646 27.46 -23.30 15.35
N GLU A 647 27.79 -24.37 16.06
CA GLU A 647 26.84 -25.24 16.77
C GLU A 647 25.99 -24.49 17.83
N SER A 648 26.31 -23.22 18.15
CA SER A 648 25.76 -22.51 19.31
C SER A 648 24.36 -21.91 19.14
N ASP A 649 23.81 -21.80 17.93
CA ASP A 649 22.51 -21.13 17.72
C ASP A 649 21.33 -22.09 17.49
N ILE A 650 21.58 -23.37 17.18
CA ILE A 650 20.52 -24.38 17.05
C ILE A 650 20.12 -24.92 18.45
N ASN A 651 21.05 -24.92 19.40
CA ASN A 651 20.83 -25.46 20.76
C ASN A 651 20.29 -24.44 21.77
N THR A 652 20.20 -23.15 21.46
CA THR A 652 19.73 -22.12 22.42
C THR A 652 18.23 -22.13 22.70
N LYS A 653 17.43 -22.95 22.00
CA LYS A 653 16.03 -23.24 22.41
C LYS A 653 15.83 -24.59 23.08
N LYS A 654 16.77 -25.54 22.99
CA LYS A 654 16.65 -26.87 23.62
C LYS A 654 17.03 -26.86 25.12
N ASN A 655 17.76 -25.86 25.60
CA ASN A 655 18.20 -25.79 27.01
C ASN A 655 17.30 -24.97 27.95
N LEU A 656 15.99 -24.84 27.65
CA LEU A 656 15.01 -24.23 28.56
C LEU A 656 13.83 -25.12 28.90
N LEU A 657 13.95 -26.43 28.68
CA LEU A 657 13.06 -27.43 29.25
C LEU A 657 13.93 -28.49 29.93
N SER A 658 14.32 -28.19 31.17
CA SER A 658 14.82 -29.19 32.09
C SER A 658 13.84 -30.35 32.16
N THR A 659 14.36 -31.57 32.14
CA THR A 659 13.65 -32.85 32.34
C THR A 659 12.91 -32.96 33.68
N THR A 660 12.86 -31.89 34.47
CA THR A 660 12.03 -31.72 35.66
C THR A 660 10.68 -31.02 35.40
N ASP A 661 10.49 -30.36 34.25
CA ASP A 661 9.24 -29.61 33.93
C ASP A 661 8.10 -30.49 33.40
N THR A 662 8.39 -31.73 33.01
CA THR A 662 7.40 -32.68 32.46
C THR A 662 6.53 -33.34 33.53
N VAL A 663 6.90 -33.25 34.82
CA VAL A 663 6.11 -33.84 35.92
C VAL A 663 5.26 -32.78 36.63
N GLU A 664 5.68 -31.50 36.64
CA GLU A 664 4.92 -30.42 37.29
C GLU A 664 3.82 -29.78 36.40
N LYS A 665 3.78 -30.05 35.09
CA LYS A 665 2.73 -29.52 34.19
C LYS A 665 1.46 -30.39 34.07
N VAL A 666 1.48 -31.62 34.58
CA VAL A 666 0.30 -32.53 34.55
C VAL A 666 -0.73 -32.17 35.64
N THR A 667 -0.37 -31.32 36.60
CA THR A 667 -1.23 -30.95 37.75
C THR A 667 -2.23 -29.82 37.45
N GLY A 668 -2.04 -29.08 36.35
CA GLY A 668 -2.85 -27.90 36.04
C GLY A 668 -4.26 -28.19 35.50
N LEU A 669 -4.42 -29.19 34.62
CA LEU A 669 -5.74 -29.56 34.04
C LEU A 669 -6.52 -30.56 34.90
N SER A 670 -5.80 -31.50 35.52
CA SER A 670 -6.37 -32.56 36.37
C SER A 670 -6.99 -32.05 37.67
N SER A 671 -6.72 -30.80 38.04
CA SER A 671 -7.31 -30.12 39.20
C SER A 671 -8.53 -29.24 38.86
N LEU A 672 -8.88 -29.11 37.58
CA LEU A 672 -10.00 -28.29 37.10
C LEU A 672 -11.20 -29.19 36.82
N GLU A 673 -12.15 -29.23 37.77
CA GLU A 673 -13.36 -30.06 37.66
C GLU A 673 -14.54 -29.32 37.00
N LYS A 674 -14.44 -28.00 36.82
CA LYS A 674 -15.54 -27.16 36.30
C LYS A 674 -15.33 -26.75 34.85
N ASP A 675 -16.41 -26.86 34.07
CA ASP A 675 -16.46 -26.49 32.65
C ASP A 675 -15.91 -25.07 32.36
N ASP A 676 -16.25 -24.09 33.20
CA ASP A 676 -15.83 -22.69 32.99
C ASP A 676 -14.33 -22.49 33.26
N GLU A 677 -13.75 -23.21 34.22
CA GLU A 677 -12.33 -23.13 34.56
C GLU A 677 -11.47 -23.77 33.47
N LEU A 678 -11.91 -24.92 32.95
CA LEU A 678 -11.27 -25.60 31.84
C LEU A 678 -11.35 -24.77 30.54
N GLN A 679 -12.52 -24.19 30.23
CA GLN A 679 -12.67 -23.30 29.07
C GLN A 679 -11.74 -22.08 29.17
N LYS A 680 -11.63 -21.48 30.37
CA LYS A 680 -10.74 -20.34 30.60
C LYS A 680 -9.27 -20.73 30.45
N TYR A 681 -8.87 -21.88 30.97
CA TYR A 681 -7.51 -22.39 30.83
C TYR A 681 -7.11 -22.54 29.35
N ILE A 682 -7.96 -23.19 28.55
CA ILE A 682 -7.70 -23.43 27.12
C ILE A 682 -7.61 -22.09 26.36
N LYS A 683 -8.50 -21.13 26.68
CA LYS A 683 -8.47 -19.76 26.14
C LYS A 683 -7.15 -19.05 26.43
N GLU A 684 -6.66 -19.14 27.66
CA GLU A 684 -5.45 -18.44 28.08
C GLU A 684 -4.18 -19.08 27.50
N LYS A 685 -4.14 -20.42 27.40
CA LYS A 685 -2.97 -21.14 26.91
C LYS A 685 -2.78 -21.07 25.39
N ARG A 686 -3.86 -20.85 24.63
CA ARG A 686 -3.89 -20.75 23.15
C ARG A 686 -3.56 -22.03 22.36
N ASP A 687 -3.00 -23.05 23.01
CA ASP A 687 -2.70 -24.36 22.43
C ASP A 687 -2.65 -25.42 23.55
N LEU A 688 -2.79 -26.69 23.17
CA LEU A 688 -2.79 -27.85 24.08
C LEU A 688 -1.55 -28.69 23.85
N THR A 689 -1.00 -29.35 24.87
CA THR A 689 -0.07 -30.47 24.62
C THR A 689 -0.86 -31.73 24.24
N ASP A 690 -0.21 -32.77 23.72
CA ASP A 690 -0.90 -34.02 23.36
C ASP A 690 -1.58 -34.66 24.58
N ILE A 691 -0.91 -34.65 25.74
CA ILE A 691 -1.45 -35.14 27.02
C ILE A 691 -2.73 -34.38 27.43
N GLU A 692 -2.76 -33.07 27.21
CA GLU A 692 -3.91 -32.24 27.58
C GLU A 692 -5.07 -32.39 26.60
N ALA A 693 -4.77 -32.63 25.32
CA ALA A 693 -5.77 -32.98 24.32
C ALA A 693 -6.43 -34.33 24.65
N ASP A 694 -5.64 -35.32 25.08
CA ASP A 694 -6.14 -36.63 25.53
C ASP A 694 -7.05 -36.48 26.76
N TYR A 695 -6.61 -35.72 27.78
CA TYR A 695 -7.45 -35.43 28.96
C TYR A 695 -8.76 -34.74 28.59
N LEU A 696 -8.72 -33.74 27.70
CA LEU A 696 -9.94 -33.06 27.24
C LEU A 696 -10.88 -34.03 26.52
N CYS A 697 -10.35 -34.95 25.72
CA CYS A 697 -11.13 -35.98 25.05
C CYS A 697 -11.85 -36.89 26.06
N ASP A 698 -11.12 -37.36 27.07
CA ASP A 698 -11.68 -38.23 28.12
C ASP A 698 -12.71 -37.49 28.98
N PHE A 699 -12.42 -36.26 29.40
CA PHE A 699 -13.37 -35.39 30.11
C PHE A 699 -14.69 -35.18 29.36
N LEU A 700 -14.61 -35.04 28.03
CA LEU A 700 -15.80 -34.87 27.19
C LEU A 700 -16.55 -36.19 26.97
N LYS A 701 -15.86 -37.34 26.93
CA LYS A 701 -16.50 -38.67 26.87
C LYS A 701 -17.28 -39.02 28.13
N GLU A 702 -16.85 -38.49 29.28
CA GLU A 702 -17.57 -38.65 30.56
C GLU A 702 -18.87 -37.86 30.63
N LYS A 703 -19.12 -36.92 29.70
CA LYS A 703 -20.38 -36.16 29.65
C LYS A 703 -21.44 -36.95 28.88
N ASP A 704 -22.55 -37.28 29.55
CA ASP A 704 -23.67 -38.02 28.95
C ASP A 704 -24.58 -37.19 28.00
N ASN A 705 -24.31 -35.90 27.79
CA ASN A 705 -25.17 -35.00 27.02
C ASN A 705 -24.44 -34.39 25.82
N GLU A 706 -24.79 -34.85 24.62
CA GLU A 706 -24.26 -34.35 23.35
C GLU A 706 -24.41 -32.82 23.20
N GLY A 707 -25.56 -32.25 23.57
CA GLY A 707 -25.80 -30.81 23.49
C GLY A 707 -24.84 -29.99 24.37
N LEU A 708 -24.48 -30.51 25.56
CA LEU A 708 -23.48 -29.90 26.43
C LEU A 708 -22.07 -30.01 25.83
N ILE A 709 -21.71 -31.17 25.26
CA ILE A 709 -20.42 -31.37 24.59
C ILE A 709 -20.27 -30.39 23.42
N ILE A 710 -21.27 -30.31 22.54
CA ILE A 710 -21.26 -29.41 21.38
C ILE A 710 -21.15 -27.96 21.84
N THR A 711 -21.95 -27.53 22.83
CA THR A 711 -21.92 -26.17 23.34
C THR A 711 -20.56 -25.83 23.96
N PHE A 712 -19.98 -26.77 24.70
CA PHE A 712 -18.66 -26.62 25.31
C PHE A 712 -17.57 -26.40 24.24
N LEU A 713 -17.53 -27.27 23.23
CA LEU A 713 -16.54 -27.18 22.15
C LEU A 713 -16.76 -25.96 21.26
N LEU A 714 -18.00 -25.58 20.94
CA LEU A 714 -18.26 -24.36 20.18
C LEU A 714 -17.75 -23.11 20.90
N ARG A 715 -17.83 -23.03 22.22
CA ARG A 715 -17.23 -21.92 22.98
C ARG A 715 -15.70 -21.89 22.93
N ILE A 716 -15.08 -23.04 22.68
CA ILE A 716 -13.65 -23.15 22.47
C ILE A 716 -13.28 -22.77 21.04
N ILE A 717 -14.02 -23.29 20.06
CA ILE A 717 -13.76 -23.10 18.63
C ILE A 717 -14.06 -21.65 18.20
N GLN A 718 -15.20 -21.09 18.60
CA GLN A 718 -15.67 -19.77 18.20
C GLN A 718 -14.97 -18.61 18.92
N GLN A 719 -13.78 -18.87 19.47
CA GLN A 719 -12.92 -17.83 20.02
C GLN A 719 -12.41 -16.90 18.91
N GLN A 720 -11.92 -15.73 19.30
CA GLN A 720 -11.42 -14.73 18.36
C GLN A 720 -10.24 -15.25 17.52
N PHE A 721 -9.42 -16.15 18.07
CA PHE A 721 -8.28 -16.76 17.42
C PHE A 721 -8.12 -18.23 17.81
N LEU A 722 -8.44 -19.14 16.89
CA LEU A 722 -8.17 -20.57 17.02
C LEU A 722 -6.92 -20.91 16.21
N SER A 723 -5.82 -21.25 16.88
CA SER A 723 -4.56 -21.57 16.20
C SER A 723 -4.66 -22.87 15.38
N ASP A 724 -3.94 -22.96 14.26
CA ASP A 724 -3.90 -24.18 13.42
C ASP A 724 -3.56 -25.46 14.20
N ASN A 725 -2.64 -25.35 15.17
CA ASN A 725 -2.24 -26.49 15.99
C ASN A 725 -3.38 -26.96 16.90
N LEU A 726 -4.06 -26.01 17.54
CA LEU A 726 -5.22 -26.32 18.37
C LEU A 726 -6.38 -26.85 17.52
N ALA A 727 -6.63 -26.26 16.35
CA ALA A 727 -7.66 -26.73 15.42
C ALA A 727 -7.41 -28.19 14.99
N CYS A 728 -6.16 -28.55 14.68
CA CYS A 728 -5.77 -29.92 14.32
C CYS A 728 -6.01 -30.91 15.49
N LYS A 729 -5.74 -30.51 16.73
CA LYS A 729 -6.03 -31.33 17.91
C LYS A 729 -7.52 -31.48 18.15
N LEU A 730 -8.28 -30.39 18.07
CA LEU A 730 -9.74 -30.40 18.21
C LEU A 730 -10.40 -31.26 17.13
N GLN A 731 -9.91 -31.23 15.89
CA GLN A 731 -10.39 -32.09 14.81
C GLN A 731 -10.33 -33.57 15.21
N LYS A 732 -9.18 -34.04 15.72
CA LYS A 732 -9.00 -35.42 16.18
C LYS A 732 -9.97 -35.75 17.32
N ILE A 733 -10.06 -34.88 18.32
CA ILE A 733 -11.00 -35.04 19.45
C ILE A 733 -12.44 -35.18 18.94
N ILE A 734 -12.89 -34.29 18.03
CA ILE A 734 -14.25 -34.31 17.48
C ILE A 734 -14.54 -35.64 16.75
N CYS A 735 -13.57 -36.18 16.03
CA CYS A 735 -13.71 -37.47 15.35
C CYS A 735 -13.88 -38.62 16.33
N ASP A 736 -13.17 -38.59 17.46
CA ASP A 736 -13.14 -39.65 18.48
C ASP A 736 -14.31 -39.58 19.48
N LEU A 737 -15.05 -38.47 19.52
CA LEU A 737 -16.18 -38.30 20.43
C LEU A 737 -17.39 -39.18 20.04
N PRO A 738 -18.13 -39.73 21.04
CA PRO A 738 -19.32 -40.55 20.83
C PRO A 738 -20.58 -39.70 20.61
N ILE A 739 -20.51 -38.71 19.71
CA ILE A 739 -21.63 -37.83 19.35
C ILE A 739 -22.21 -38.19 17.98
N SER A 740 -23.41 -37.69 17.68
CA SER A 740 -24.07 -37.93 16.40
C SER A 740 -23.27 -37.40 15.21
N THR A 741 -23.54 -37.93 14.01
CA THR A 741 -22.92 -37.44 12.77
C THR A 741 -23.22 -35.97 12.53
N GLU A 742 -24.44 -35.53 12.84
CA GLU A 742 -24.85 -34.12 12.82
C GLU A 742 -23.99 -33.27 13.76
N GLY A 743 -23.81 -33.70 15.01
CA GLY A 743 -22.95 -33.04 15.99
C GLY A 743 -21.50 -32.91 15.52
N LYS A 744 -20.94 -33.98 14.91
CA LYS A 744 -19.59 -33.95 14.33
C LYS A 744 -19.49 -32.95 13.19
N ILE A 745 -20.45 -32.95 12.26
CA ILE A 745 -20.47 -32.01 11.13
C ILE A 745 -20.50 -30.55 11.64
N ILE A 746 -21.38 -30.23 12.60
CA ILE A 746 -21.47 -28.89 13.18
C ILE A 746 -20.13 -28.44 13.76
N LEU A 747 -19.48 -29.29 14.57
CA LEU A 747 -18.21 -28.97 15.21
C LEU A 747 -17.05 -28.85 14.21
N LEU A 748 -16.93 -29.79 13.25
CA LEU A 748 -15.88 -29.77 12.24
C LEU A 748 -15.99 -28.55 11.31
N ILE A 749 -17.21 -28.18 10.89
CA ILE A 749 -17.42 -26.98 10.08
C ILE A 749 -17.05 -25.71 10.85
N ASN A 750 -17.42 -25.60 12.13
CA ASN A 750 -16.98 -24.47 12.95
C ASN A 750 -15.45 -24.47 13.14
N ASN A 751 -14.83 -25.64 13.32
CA ASN A 751 -13.38 -25.78 13.45
C ASN A 751 -12.67 -25.25 12.20
N PHE A 752 -13.15 -25.62 11.00
CA PHE A 752 -12.66 -25.08 9.73
C PHE A 752 -12.83 -23.56 9.62
N VAL A 753 -14.04 -23.03 9.89
CA VAL A 753 -14.34 -21.60 9.69
C VAL A 753 -13.52 -20.69 10.63
N TYR A 754 -13.28 -21.14 11.87
CA TYR A 754 -12.59 -20.32 12.88
C TYR A 754 -11.07 -20.55 12.95
N ALA A 755 -10.54 -21.59 12.31
CA ALA A 755 -9.11 -21.89 12.26
C ALA A 755 -8.30 -20.77 11.57
N LYS A 756 -7.20 -20.37 12.22
CA LYS A 756 -6.29 -19.30 11.79
C LYS A 756 -4.83 -19.61 12.05
N ASN A 757 -3.98 -19.20 11.12
CA ASN A 757 -2.53 -19.27 11.30
C ASN A 757 -1.97 -18.02 12.01
N GLY A 758 -0.65 -18.02 12.29
CA GLY A 758 0.04 -16.89 12.92
C GLY A 758 0.02 -15.57 12.12
N TRP A 759 -0.36 -15.62 10.85
CA TRP A 759 -0.56 -14.46 9.96
C TRP A 759 -2.04 -14.08 9.81
N PHE A 760 -2.92 -14.64 10.65
CA PHE A 760 -4.37 -14.46 10.65
C PHE A 760 -5.08 -14.90 9.36
N ALA A 761 -4.43 -15.72 8.52
CA ALA A 761 -5.10 -16.36 7.38
C ALA A 761 -6.22 -17.25 7.90
N ASN A 762 -7.42 -17.15 7.32
CA ASN A 762 -8.57 -17.96 7.74
C ASN A 762 -8.63 -19.30 7.02
N PHE A 763 -9.43 -20.22 7.55
CA PHE A 763 -9.80 -21.48 6.89
C PHE A 763 -8.60 -22.40 6.63
N THR A 764 -7.63 -22.35 7.54
CA THR A 764 -6.33 -23.01 7.44
C THR A 764 -6.41 -24.52 7.68
N GLU A 765 -7.32 -24.98 8.54
CA GLU A 765 -7.57 -26.41 8.79
C GLU A 765 -8.60 -26.99 7.80
N GLN A 766 -8.15 -27.29 6.58
CA GLN A 766 -9.00 -27.79 5.49
C GLN A 766 -9.46 -29.25 5.64
N GLU A 767 -8.76 -30.08 6.41
CA GLU A 767 -9.12 -31.48 6.62
C GLU A 767 -10.41 -31.61 7.44
N SER A 768 -10.68 -30.68 8.37
CA SER A 768 -11.97 -30.60 9.08
C SER A 768 -13.17 -30.53 8.12
N LEU A 769 -13.11 -29.69 7.07
CA LEU A 769 -14.16 -29.61 6.06
C LEU A 769 -14.28 -30.91 5.26
N LYS A 770 -13.16 -31.49 4.87
CA LYS A 770 -13.11 -32.73 4.09
C LYS A 770 -13.73 -33.92 4.83
N ILE A 771 -13.48 -34.04 6.14
CA ILE A 771 -14.11 -35.06 7.00
C ILE A 771 -15.61 -34.77 7.16
N ALA A 772 -16.02 -33.51 7.38
CA ALA A 772 -17.45 -33.18 7.48
C ALA A 772 -18.21 -33.56 6.18
N VAL A 773 -17.64 -33.28 5.01
CA VAL A 773 -18.23 -33.64 3.71
C VAL A 773 -18.27 -35.14 3.46
N SER A 774 -17.31 -35.91 4.01
CA SER A 774 -17.32 -37.38 3.88
C SER A 774 -18.40 -38.04 4.73
N TYR A 775 -18.83 -37.40 5.82
CA TYR A 775 -19.99 -37.84 6.62
C TYR A 775 -21.32 -37.58 5.90
N ASP A 776 -21.59 -36.33 5.52
CA ASP A 776 -22.77 -35.94 4.72
C ASP A 776 -22.47 -34.62 4.00
N ARG A 777 -22.36 -34.69 2.67
CA ARG A 777 -22.03 -33.53 1.84
C ARG A 777 -23.11 -32.44 1.90
N ASP A 778 -24.38 -32.80 1.75
CA ASP A 778 -25.44 -31.80 1.64
C ASP A 778 -25.63 -31.06 2.98
N MET A 779 -25.57 -31.82 4.08
CA MET A 779 -25.60 -31.25 5.42
C MET A 779 -24.37 -30.40 5.71
N ALA A 780 -23.17 -30.88 5.40
CA ALA A 780 -21.93 -30.13 5.63
C ALA A 780 -21.91 -28.81 4.86
N MET A 781 -22.33 -28.82 3.58
CA MET A 781 -22.35 -27.61 2.75
C MET A 781 -23.40 -26.59 3.21
N LYS A 782 -24.57 -27.05 3.66
CA LYS A 782 -25.60 -26.18 4.25
C LYS A 782 -25.11 -25.57 5.56
N THR A 783 -24.55 -26.38 6.45
CA THR A 783 -23.98 -25.94 7.72
C THR A 783 -22.83 -24.95 7.49
N LEU A 784 -21.94 -25.21 6.51
CA LEU A 784 -20.87 -24.28 6.13
C LEU A 784 -21.41 -22.92 5.76
N ALA A 785 -22.44 -22.86 4.91
CA ALA A 785 -23.04 -21.60 4.50
C ALA A 785 -23.68 -20.84 5.68
N GLU A 786 -24.34 -21.54 6.61
CA GLU A 786 -24.93 -20.95 7.82
C GLU A 786 -23.86 -20.42 8.80
N VAL A 787 -22.76 -21.16 8.98
CA VAL A 787 -21.64 -20.73 9.83
C VAL A 787 -20.91 -19.54 9.19
N LEU A 788 -20.70 -19.53 7.86
CA LEU A 788 -20.13 -18.38 7.13
C LEU A 788 -21.01 -17.13 7.23
N TYR A 789 -22.34 -17.27 7.20
CA TYR A 789 -23.26 -16.15 7.45
C TYR A 789 -22.96 -15.50 8.81
N SER A 790 -22.86 -16.32 9.86
CA SER A 790 -22.61 -15.87 11.23
C SER A 790 -21.22 -15.24 11.34
N TYR A 791 -20.22 -15.87 10.75
CA TYR A 791 -18.82 -15.43 10.76
C TYR A 791 -18.64 -14.06 10.11
N PHE A 792 -19.06 -13.91 8.85
CA PHE A 792 -18.94 -12.63 8.12
C PHE A 792 -19.87 -11.53 8.65
N SER A 793 -20.92 -11.87 9.39
CA SER A 793 -21.81 -10.88 10.02
C SER A 793 -21.26 -10.30 11.32
N THR A 794 -20.27 -10.94 11.95
CA THR A 794 -19.82 -10.63 13.32
C THR A 794 -18.34 -10.33 13.44
N VAL A 795 -17.49 -10.83 12.54
CA VAL A 795 -16.03 -10.75 12.67
C VAL A 795 -15.45 -9.86 11.52
N GLY A 796 -14.40 -9.08 11.84
CA GLY A 796 -13.86 -7.95 11.06
C GLY A 796 -12.96 -8.29 9.85
N TYR A 797 -11.80 -7.64 9.71
CA TYR A 797 -10.87 -7.87 8.57
C TYR A 797 -10.27 -9.28 8.58
N PHE A 798 -10.11 -9.86 7.40
CA PHE A 798 -9.71 -11.25 7.16
C PHE A 798 -8.70 -11.39 6.03
N SER A 799 -7.61 -12.12 6.26
CA SER A 799 -6.69 -12.53 5.19
C SER A 799 -6.96 -13.96 4.73
N GLU A 800 -6.71 -14.21 3.45
CA GLU A 800 -6.79 -15.48 2.73
C GLU A 800 -8.13 -16.23 2.82
N SER A 801 -9.22 -15.52 3.18
CA SER A 801 -10.56 -16.11 3.24
C SER A 801 -11.06 -16.59 1.88
N THR A 802 -10.86 -15.78 0.84
CA THR A 802 -11.27 -16.12 -0.52
C THR A 802 -10.39 -17.24 -1.06
N ALA A 803 -9.07 -17.11 -0.86
CA ALA A 803 -8.12 -18.12 -1.33
C ALA A 803 -8.39 -19.51 -0.71
N ASN A 804 -8.43 -19.59 0.62
CA ASN A 804 -8.54 -20.86 1.31
C ASN A 804 -9.93 -21.48 1.14
N LEU A 805 -10.99 -20.68 0.96
CA LEU A 805 -12.31 -21.23 0.64
C LEU A 805 -12.35 -21.85 -0.77
N ILE A 806 -11.73 -21.22 -1.78
CA ILE A 806 -11.60 -21.80 -3.13
C ILE A 806 -10.81 -23.11 -3.10
N ILE A 807 -9.67 -23.11 -2.40
CA ILE A 807 -8.80 -24.29 -2.27
C ILE A 807 -9.56 -25.43 -1.55
N ALA A 808 -10.18 -25.14 -0.40
CA ALA A 808 -10.91 -26.13 0.38
C ALA A 808 -12.10 -26.73 -0.39
N LEU A 809 -12.90 -25.90 -1.08
CA LEU A 809 -14.02 -26.38 -1.89
C LEU A 809 -13.58 -27.21 -3.09
N THR A 810 -12.41 -26.92 -3.65
CA THR A 810 -11.83 -27.78 -4.68
C THR A 810 -11.41 -29.14 -4.11
N ASN A 811 -10.75 -29.15 -2.95
CA ASN A 811 -10.25 -30.37 -2.31
C ASN A 811 -11.37 -31.34 -1.91
N VAL A 812 -12.59 -30.84 -1.65
CA VAL A 812 -13.78 -31.67 -1.36
C VAL A 812 -14.60 -32.04 -2.61
N GLY A 813 -14.10 -31.71 -3.81
CA GLY A 813 -14.68 -32.13 -5.08
C GLY A 813 -15.94 -31.35 -5.49
N THR A 814 -15.96 -30.04 -5.26
CA THR A 814 -16.98 -29.14 -5.81
C THR A 814 -16.88 -29.05 -7.34
N ASP A 815 -18.00 -28.76 -8.02
CA ASP A 815 -18.03 -28.62 -9.49
C ASP A 815 -16.99 -27.61 -10.01
N LYS A 816 -16.28 -27.99 -11.07
CA LYS A 816 -15.19 -27.21 -11.65
C LYS A 816 -15.64 -25.83 -12.14
N ASN A 817 -16.84 -25.72 -12.72
CA ASN A 817 -17.35 -24.44 -13.22
C ASN A 817 -17.67 -23.50 -12.06
N ILE A 818 -18.20 -24.02 -10.95
CA ILE A 818 -18.43 -23.24 -9.73
C ILE A 818 -17.12 -22.68 -9.19
N ILE A 819 -16.05 -23.51 -9.12
CA ILE A 819 -14.72 -23.05 -8.68
C ILE A 819 -14.15 -21.98 -9.61
N ILE A 820 -14.28 -22.14 -10.92
CA ILE A 820 -13.87 -21.13 -11.89
C ILE A 820 -14.65 -19.82 -11.67
N ASP A 821 -15.97 -19.89 -11.50
CA ASP A 821 -16.82 -18.71 -11.28
C ASP A 821 -16.53 -18.02 -9.93
N MET A 822 -16.18 -18.79 -8.90
CA MET A 822 -15.67 -18.28 -7.63
C MET A 822 -14.38 -17.48 -7.83
N TYR A 823 -13.40 -18.06 -8.54
CA TYR A 823 -12.13 -17.40 -8.83
C TYR A 823 -12.34 -16.11 -9.64
N LYS A 824 -13.14 -16.19 -10.72
CA LYS A 824 -13.48 -15.04 -11.56
C LYS A 824 -14.15 -13.93 -10.75
N SER A 825 -15.06 -14.27 -9.84
CA SER A 825 -15.73 -13.31 -8.97
C SER A 825 -14.74 -12.59 -8.04
N GLY A 826 -13.83 -13.33 -7.41
CA GLY A 826 -12.78 -12.74 -6.55
C GLY A 826 -11.83 -11.83 -7.34
N TYR A 827 -11.35 -12.32 -8.49
CA TYR A 827 -10.48 -11.55 -9.37
C TYR A 827 -11.14 -10.25 -9.86
N GLN A 828 -12.41 -10.30 -10.30
CA GLN A 828 -13.13 -9.14 -10.83
C GLN A 828 -13.28 -8.03 -9.77
N VAL A 829 -13.50 -8.39 -8.50
CA VAL A 829 -13.56 -7.40 -7.41
C VAL A 829 -12.20 -6.74 -7.22
N LEU A 830 -11.11 -7.51 -7.17
CA LEU A 830 -9.77 -6.98 -6.99
C LEU A 830 -9.30 -6.13 -8.19
N GLU A 831 -9.57 -6.56 -9.41
CA GLU A 831 -9.27 -5.81 -10.63
C GLU A 831 -10.01 -4.47 -10.65
N SER A 832 -11.30 -4.45 -10.31
CA SER A 832 -12.10 -3.22 -10.31
C SER A 832 -11.60 -2.16 -9.32
N ARG A 833 -10.83 -2.58 -8.32
CA ARG A 833 -10.30 -1.74 -7.23
C ARG A 833 -8.93 -1.13 -7.55
N LEU A 834 -8.18 -1.66 -8.51
CA LEU A 834 -6.80 -1.24 -8.80
C LEU A 834 -6.73 -0.56 -10.18
N PRO A 835 -7.04 0.76 -10.27
CA PRO A 835 -7.02 1.49 -11.53
C PRO A 835 -5.58 1.91 -11.86
N ASP A 836 -4.77 1.01 -12.42
CA ASP A 836 -3.47 1.37 -13.01
C ASP A 836 -3.38 0.91 -14.46
N ILE A 837 -2.69 1.71 -15.26
CA ILE A 837 -2.38 1.42 -16.65
C ILE A 837 -0.93 0.93 -16.66
N ASN A 838 -0.77 -0.36 -16.91
CA ASN A 838 0.54 -0.97 -17.01
C ASN A 838 1.03 -0.94 -18.46
N ASN A 839 2.32 -0.64 -18.66
CA ASN A 839 2.97 -0.59 -19.97
C ASN A 839 3.67 -1.90 -20.36
N PHE A 840 3.54 -2.96 -19.55
CA PHE A 840 4.11 -4.27 -19.83
C PHE A 840 3.34 -4.99 -20.94
N ASP A 841 4.05 -5.52 -21.94
CA ASP A 841 3.46 -6.38 -22.98
C ASP A 841 4.03 -7.81 -22.88
N TRP A 842 3.14 -8.80 -22.85
CA TRP A 842 3.53 -10.21 -22.90
C TRP A 842 4.14 -10.61 -24.24
N GLN A 843 3.92 -9.83 -25.31
CA GLN A 843 4.53 -10.06 -26.62
C GLN A 843 6.05 -9.81 -26.58
N ASP A 844 6.52 -8.89 -25.74
CA ASP A 844 7.96 -8.58 -25.60
C ASP A 844 8.74 -9.75 -24.98
N ILE A 845 8.07 -10.62 -24.24
CA ILE A 845 8.68 -11.79 -23.58
C ILE A 845 8.93 -12.94 -24.57
N ASP A 846 8.15 -13.02 -25.64
CA ASP A 846 8.22 -14.14 -26.59
C ASP A 846 9.14 -13.81 -27.77
N SER A 847 10.46 -13.87 -27.53
CA SER A 847 11.45 -13.65 -28.58
C SER A 847 11.52 -14.83 -29.56
N PRO A 848 11.55 -14.59 -30.88
CA PRO A 848 11.81 -15.61 -31.90
C PRO A 848 13.13 -16.36 -31.69
N GLU A 849 14.10 -15.74 -31.01
CA GLU A 849 15.41 -16.34 -30.74
C GLU A 849 15.36 -17.48 -29.72
N PHE A 850 14.29 -17.55 -28.93
CA PHE A 850 14.04 -18.68 -28.02
C PHE A 850 13.44 -19.91 -28.72
N LEU A 851 13.13 -19.80 -30.02
CA LEU A 851 12.46 -20.87 -30.76
C LEU A 851 13.38 -22.09 -30.91
N GLY A 852 12.88 -23.25 -30.46
CA GLY A 852 13.60 -24.52 -30.55
C GLY A 852 14.70 -24.71 -29.52
N MET A 853 14.83 -23.85 -28.50
CA MET A 853 15.70 -24.10 -27.35
C MET A 853 15.10 -25.16 -26.40
N ASP A 854 15.93 -26.07 -25.89
CA ASP A 854 15.56 -26.99 -24.82
C ASP A 854 15.78 -26.38 -23.42
N TYR A 855 15.42 -27.13 -22.37
CA TYR A 855 15.52 -26.64 -20.98
C TYR A 855 16.95 -26.34 -20.54
N ASP A 856 17.93 -27.11 -21.01
CA ASP A 856 19.34 -26.90 -20.65
C ASP A 856 19.88 -25.65 -21.35
N GLU A 857 19.54 -25.45 -22.63
CA GLU A 857 19.87 -24.24 -23.38
C GLU A 857 19.25 -22.99 -22.72
N PHE A 858 17.98 -23.05 -22.29
CA PHE A 858 17.37 -21.95 -21.51
C PHE A 858 18.08 -21.69 -20.18
N ALA A 859 18.52 -22.74 -19.48
CA ALA A 859 19.25 -22.60 -18.23
C ALA A 859 20.62 -21.92 -18.44
N ILE A 860 21.28 -22.16 -19.56
CA ILE A 860 22.52 -21.48 -19.92
C ILE A 860 22.26 -20.02 -20.29
N VAL A 861 21.17 -19.70 -20.99
CA VAL A 861 20.75 -18.31 -21.23
C VAL A 861 20.50 -17.58 -19.90
N MET A 862 19.81 -18.22 -18.95
CA MET A 862 19.59 -17.70 -17.61
C MET A 862 20.91 -17.49 -16.84
N LEU A 863 21.86 -18.41 -16.99
CA LEU A 863 23.20 -18.28 -16.43
C LEU A 863 23.94 -17.07 -17.03
N LEU A 864 23.83 -16.85 -18.33
CA LEU A 864 24.43 -15.70 -19.02
C LEU A 864 23.77 -14.37 -18.62
N SER A 865 22.44 -14.32 -18.47
CA SER A 865 21.73 -13.09 -18.05
C SER A 865 22.16 -12.61 -16.67
N LYS A 866 22.58 -13.50 -15.77
CA LYS A 866 23.15 -13.15 -14.45
C LYS A 866 24.51 -12.45 -14.53
N SER A 867 25.23 -12.48 -15.67
CA SER A 867 26.51 -11.77 -15.84
C SER A 867 26.40 -10.24 -15.86
N ILE A 868 25.19 -9.73 -16.11
CA ILE A 868 24.88 -8.29 -16.10
C ILE A 868 25.12 -7.70 -14.71
N PHE A 869 24.95 -8.51 -13.67
CA PHE A 869 25.39 -8.16 -12.32
C PHE A 869 26.91 -8.09 -12.31
N HIS A 870 27.46 -6.91 -12.02
CA HIS A 870 28.91 -6.66 -11.95
C HIS A 870 29.56 -7.28 -10.70
N ASP A 871 29.06 -8.43 -10.25
CA ASP A 871 29.62 -9.20 -9.17
C ASP A 871 30.71 -10.13 -9.73
N SER A 872 31.95 -9.88 -9.29
CA SER A 872 33.13 -10.62 -9.77
C SER A 872 33.07 -12.12 -9.46
N GLN A 873 32.41 -12.53 -8.37
CA GLN A 873 32.26 -13.94 -8.02
C GLN A 873 31.27 -14.62 -8.97
N VAL A 874 30.12 -13.98 -9.23
CA VAL A 874 29.11 -14.47 -10.17
C VAL A 874 29.70 -14.61 -11.58
N GLN A 875 30.41 -13.58 -12.07
CA GLN A 875 31.03 -13.61 -13.40
C GLN A 875 32.10 -14.70 -13.51
N ARG A 876 32.95 -14.87 -12.49
CA ARG A 876 33.94 -15.96 -12.48
C ARG A 876 33.28 -17.33 -12.55
N GLU A 877 32.18 -17.54 -11.84
CA GLU A 877 31.47 -18.81 -11.88
C GLU A 877 30.79 -19.07 -13.23
N ILE A 878 30.25 -18.03 -13.87
CA ILE A 878 29.73 -18.13 -15.24
C ILE A 878 30.83 -18.52 -16.22
N ILE A 879 32.00 -17.87 -16.17
CA ILE A 879 33.15 -18.21 -17.03
C ILE A 879 33.64 -19.65 -16.76
N CYS A 880 33.67 -20.09 -15.50
CA CYS A 880 34.00 -21.48 -15.16
C CYS A 880 33.00 -22.47 -15.77
N ALA A 881 31.70 -22.15 -15.71
CA ALA A 881 30.65 -22.98 -16.28
C ALA A 881 30.79 -23.09 -17.81
N ILE A 882 31.00 -21.96 -18.50
CA ILE A 882 31.22 -21.93 -19.95
C ILE A 882 32.42 -22.80 -20.32
N SER A 883 33.56 -22.63 -19.65
CA SER A 883 34.77 -23.41 -19.91
C SER A 883 34.53 -24.92 -19.69
N TYR A 884 33.75 -25.28 -18.67
CA TYR A 884 33.35 -26.67 -18.44
C TYR A 884 32.52 -27.22 -19.62
N PHE A 885 31.49 -26.50 -20.07
CA PHE A 885 30.64 -26.95 -21.17
C PHE A 885 31.37 -27.02 -22.51
N MET A 886 32.31 -26.11 -22.79
CA MET A 886 33.16 -26.18 -23.98
C MET A 886 34.00 -27.46 -24.04
N ARG A 887 34.36 -28.04 -22.89
CA ARG A 887 35.17 -29.27 -22.83
C ARG A 887 34.32 -30.53 -22.86
N GLU A 888 33.20 -30.52 -22.16
CA GLU A 888 32.38 -31.72 -21.96
C GLU A 888 31.22 -31.85 -22.97
N ASN A 889 30.64 -30.74 -23.43
CA ASN A 889 29.52 -30.74 -24.38
C ASN A 889 29.34 -29.38 -25.09
N GLU A 890 30.19 -29.07 -26.07
CA GLU A 890 30.17 -27.77 -26.77
C GLU A 890 28.83 -27.45 -27.47
N GLY A 891 28.06 -28.47 -27.86
CA GLY A 891 26.83 -28.29 -28.64
C GLY A 891 25.73 -27.54 -27.89
N ILE A 892 25.71 -27.65 -26.56
CA ILE A 892 24.71 -27.02 -25.69
C ILE A 892 24.87 -25.49 -25.62
N LEU A 893 26.03 -24.96 -26.03
CA LEU A 893 26.35 -23.54 -26.00
C LEU A 893 25.91 -22.81 -27.28
N VAL A 894 25.62 -23.52 -28.37
CA VAL A 894 25.39 -22.91 -29.70
C VAL A 894 24.25 -21.88 -29.67
N LYS A 895 23.03 -22.27 -29.27
CA LYS A 895 21.90 -21.34 -29.25
C LYS A 895 22.04 -20.27 -28.15
N PRO A 896 22.47 -20.60 -26.91
CA PRO A 896 22.70 -19.59 -25.89
C PRO A 896 23.72 -18.52 -26.29
N PHE A 897 24.79 -18.89 -27.01
CA PHE A 897 25.78 -17.93 -27.50
C PHE A 897 25.26 -17.08 -28.64
N ARG A 898 24.47 -17.64 -29.58
CA ARG A 898 23.79 -16.83 -30.59
C ARG A 898 22.93 -15.75 -29.94
N TRP A 899 22.10 -16.12 -28.96
CA TRP A 899 21.29 -15.19 -28.19
C TRP A 899 22.13 -14.12 -27.47
N PHE A 900 23.20 -14.53 -26.78
CA PHE A 900 24.08 -13.63 -26.02
C PHE A 900 24.76 -12.60 -26.92
N PHE A 901 25.32 -13.03 -28.05
CA PHE A 901 26.00 -12.13 -28.98
C PHE A 901 25.04 -11.26 -29.78
N ASN A 902 23.79 -11.68 -29.99
CA ASN A 902 22.76 -10.83 -30.60
C ASN A 902 22.25 -9.74 -29.64
N HIS A 903 22.44 -9.91 -28.32
CA HIS A 903 22.04 -8.96 -27.27
C HIS A 903 23.24 -8.29 -26.58
N TYR A 904 24.36 -8.17 -27.29
CA TYR A 904 25.64 -7.73 -26.73
C TYR A 904 25.55 -6.37 -26.02
N GLU A 905 24.66 -5.47 -26.47
CA GLU A 905 24.46 -4.14 -25.92
C GLU A 905 23.93 -4.14 -24.47
N LYS A 906 23.39 -5.28 -24.02
CA LYS A 906 22.91 -5.48 -22.65
C LYS A 906 24.02 -5.91 -21.68
N PHE A 907 25.16 -6.35 -22.19
CA PHE A 907 26.24 -6.91 -21.38
C PHE A 907 27.42 -5.94 -21.25
N ASN A 908 28.15 -6.06 -20.14
CA ASN A 908 29.38 -5.29 -19.97
C ASN A 908 30.44 -5.74 -20.99
N GLN A 909 31.08 -4.78 -21.67
CA GLN A 909 32.12 -5.07 -22.66
C GLN A 909 33.28 -5.91 -22.09
N LEU A 910 33.63 -5.75 -20.81
CA LEU A 910 34.66 -6.58 -20.17
C LEU A 910 34.25 -8.05 -20.09
N PHE A 911 32.97 -8.32 -19.80
CA PHE A 911 32.45 -9.67 -19.76
C PHE A 911 32.42 -10.29 -21.17
N ILE A 912 31.98 -9.53 -22.18
CA ILE A 912 32.02 -9.95 -23.58
C ILE A 912 33.45 -10.29 -24.01
N ALA A 913 34.41 -9.39 -23.74
CA ALA A 913 35.82 -9.59 -24.02
C ALA A 913 36.37 -10.87 -23.36
N THR A 914 35.98 -11.14 -22.11
CA THR A 914 36.39 -12.35 -21.38
C THR A 914 35.85 -13.63 -22.03
N VAL A 915 34.58 -13.62 -22.47
CA VAL A 915 33.98 -14.76 -23.19
C VAL A 915 34.69 -14.99 -24.53
N LEU A 916 35.00 -13.92 -25.27
CA LEU A 916 35.74 -14.02 -26.54
C LEU A 916 37.17 -14.55 -26.34
N GLU A 917 37.85 -14.14 -25.28
CA GLU A 917 39.19 -14.63 -24.95
C GLU A 917 39.18 -16.12 -24.58
N LEU A 918 38.16 -16.56 -23.84
CA LEU A 918 37.95 -17.98 -23.56
C LEU A 918 37.69 -18.78 -24.85
N LEU A 919 36.82 -18.27 -25.73
CA LEU A 919 36.56 -18.87 -27.04
C LEU A 919 37.82 -18.99 -27.89
N GLU A 920 38.68 -17.96 -27.89
CA GLU A 920 39.93 -17.97 -28.65
C GLU A 920 40.94 -18.97 -28.06
N THR A 921 40.99 -19.08 -26.73
CA THR A 921 41.88 -20.01 -26.02
C THR A 921 41.49 -21.48 -26.30
N GLU A 922 40.20 -21.77 -26.41
CA GLU A 922 39.67 -23.13 -26.59
C GLU A 922 39.27 -23.42 -28.06
N LYS A 923 39.63 -22.53 -29.00
CA LYS A 923 39.17 -22.57 -30.40
C LYS A 923 39.48 -23.88 -31.13
N ASP A 924 40.63 -24.48 -30.84
CA ASP A 924 41.08 -25.69 -31.52
C ASP A 924 40.24 -26.91 -31.15
N ASN A 925 39.70 -26.91 -29.92
CA ASN A 925 38.83 -27.96 -29.40
C ASN A 925 37.35 -27.72 -29.71
N ASN A 926 36.97 -26.50 -30.12
CA ASN A 926 35.57 -26.06 -30.23
C ASN A 926 35.20 -25.53 -31.64
N LYS A 927 35.81 -26.09 -32.69
CA LYS A 927 35.63 -25.59 -34.07
C LYS A 927 34.19 -25.64 -34.55
N LYS A 928 33.43 -26.64 -34.13
CA LYS A 928 32.02 -26.81 -34.53
C LYS A 928 31.15 -25.73 -33.89
N LEU A 929 31.31 -25.48 -32.59
CA LEU A 929 30.64 -24.38 -31.90
C LEU A 929 30.93 -23.04 -32.60
N LEU A 930 32.21 -22.74 -32.88
CA LEU A 930 32.62 -21.49 -33.52
C LEU A 930 32.03 -21.32 -34.94
N ALA A 931 31.94 -22.40 -35.71
CA ALA A 931 31.32 -22.36 -37.04
C ALA A 931 29.83 -22.01 -36.95
N GLU A 932 29.12 -22.56 -35.96
CA GLU A 932 27.69 -22.35 -35.76
C GLU A 932 27.36 -20.94 -35.22
N VAL A 933 28.24 -20.34 -34.40
CA VAL A 933 27.99 -18.98 -33.83
C VAL A 933 28.63 -17.85 -34.64
N LYS A 934 29.25 -18.16 -35.79
CA LYS A 934 30.03 -17.22 -36.61
C LYS A 934 29.25 -15.97 -37.03
N GLU A 935 28.00 -16.13 -37.43
CA GLU A 935 27.14 -15.00 -37.85
C GLU A 935 26.83 -14.06 -36.67
N SER A 936 26.47 -14.60 -35.51
CA SER A 936 26.24 -13.80 -34.31
C SER A 936 27.53 -13.19 -33.76
N LEU A 937 28.69 -13.82 -33.90
CA LEU A 937 29.97 -13.19 -33.55
C LEU A 937 30.26 -11.96 -34.42
N ALA A 938 29.80 -11.96 -35.67
CA ALA A 938 30.03 -10.85 -36.58
C ALA A 938 29.27 -9.57 -36.16
N SER A 939 28.14 -9.68 -35.45
CA SER A 939 27.39 -8.50 -34.95
C SER A 939 28.21 -7.65 -33.97
N LEU A 940 29.18 -8.26 -33.27
CA LEU A 940 30.02 -7.58 -32.29
C LEU A 940 30.97 -6.52 -32.88
N HIS A 941 31.11 -6.45 -34.22
CA HIS A 941 31.86 -5.36 -34.88
C HIS A 941 31.18 -3.99 -34.74
N GLU A 942 29.92 -3.96 -34.28
CA GLU A 942 29.22 -2.71 -33.96
C GLU A 942 29.66 -2.13 -32.60
N ILE A 943 30.39 -2.89 -31.78
CA ILE A 943 30.93 -2.40 -30.50
C ILE A 943 32.18 -1.57 -30.78
N GLU A 944 32.18 -0.27 -30.44
CA GLU A 944 33.36 0.60 -30.58
C GLU A 944 34.49 0.26 -29.57
N ASN A 945 35.10 -0.93 -29.69
CA ASN A 945 36.16 -1.43 -28.82
C ASN A 945 37.18 -2.27 -29.61
N ILE A 946 38.40 -1.74 -29.71
CA ILE A 946 39.49 -2.34 -30.51
C ILE A 946 39.83 -3.76 -30.04
N TYR A 947 39.85 -4.02 -28.73
CA TYR A 947 40.17 -5.35 -28.21
C TYR A 947 39.13 -6.38 -28.63
N ILE A 948 37.85 -6.03 -28.55
CA ILE A 948 36.76 -6.91 -28.99
C ILE A 948 36.85 -7.15 -30.50
N HIS A 949 37.11 -6.12 -31.30
CA HIS A 949 37.30 -6.26 -32.75
C HIS A 949 38.42 -7.21 -33.11
N ASP A 950 39.60 -7.05 -32.49
CA ASP A 950 40.76 -7.92 -32.75
C ASP A 950 40.45 -9.38 -32.41
N LYS A 951 39.77 -9.62 -31.28
CA LYS A 951 39.35 -10.97 -30.86
C LYS A 951 38.34 -11.59 -31.82
N VAL A 952 37.33 -10.84 -32.25
CA VAL A 952 36.32 -11.30 -33.20
C VAL A 952 36.97 -11.62 -34.55
N ALA A 953 37.87 -10.76 -35.04
CA ALA A 953 38.60 -10.99 -36.28
C ALA A 953 39.43 -12.29 -36.22
N ASN A 954 40.15 -12.53 -35.12
CA ASN A 954 40.93 -13.76 -34.91
C ASN A 954 40.06 -15.02 -34.91
N LEU A 955 38.89 -14.96 -34.26
CA LEU A 955 37.94 -16.07 -34.19
C LEU A 955 37.27 -16.38 -35.53
N ILE A 956 36.99 -15.35 -36.34
CA ILE A 956 36.34 -15.50 -37.66
C ILE A 956 37.33 -15.92 -38.74
N GLN A 957 38.58 -15.40 -38.72
CA GLN A 957 39.62 -15.69 -39.72
C GLN A 957 40.28 -17.07 -39.49
N GLY A 958 40.36 -17.54 -38.24
CA GLY A 958 40.98 -18.83 -37.88
C GLY A 958 40.19 -20.09 -38.26
N ASN A 959 39.01 -19.96 -38.88
CA ASN A 959 38.12 -21.05 -39.31
C ASN A 959 38.06 -21.23 -40.83
N SER A 960 39.10 -20.82 -41.56
CA SER A 960 39.26 -21.06 -43.01
C SER A 960 40.20 -22.21 -43.32
#